data_AF-A0A0D6QLV5-F1
#
_entry.id   AF-A0A0D6QLV5-F1
#
_cell.length_a   1.000
_cell.length_b   1.000
_cell.length_c   1.000
_cell.angle_alpha   90.00
_cell.angle_beta   90.00
_cell.angle_gamma   90.00
#
_symmetry.space_group_name_H-M   'P 1'
#
loop_
_entity.id
_entity.type
_entity.pdbx_description
1 polymer ?
#
loop_
_entity_poly.entity_id
_entity_poly.type
_entity_poly.pdbx_seq_one_letter_code
_entity_poly.pdbx_strand_id
1 'polypeptide(L)'
;MDNGEVARVLAEIADLLELTGGNAFKVRAYRRAAQVVDLHPVPVARLAREGGLAELPGVGERIAEKIAELVETGGCREHARLAALVPAGVLELLRLEGVGPKTVEAVWHRLGVEDVAGLEAACRSGRVLEVPRMGPARAEAILGAIGRHRARAGRTLLHRAIGHAEPILERLRAVPGVRAAEVAGSVRRRRETVADLDVLVSAGDAAPVVRAFTGLSGVVAVLAEGPTKASVRLRCGMQADLRVLPPDAWGAALLYFTGSKAHNIALRARALRRGLKISEYGVFDREGRRLGGATEAEVYRAVGLPFIPPELREAQGELEAAEAGTLPRLVEEGDLLGDLHVHSRASGDGRSDLEALAAAGRALGRRYLAITDHSRSRPLGLDPQRLAAHAGAIRALDGRLRGKPHLLAGVEVDILPTGALDLPEHDLARLDCVVAGVHARFGDPAARNTDRIVRALRSGVVHVLAHPTGRELGTRDGYALELDRLLEAAREEGVALEVNAMPERLDLGAEGCRAARAAGGAGGDLDRRARRRAAREPPLRGVGGAPGVAGGEGRAEHAAAAGAATPPGAPRARAAARARVSRAGGGAPWCSRTGGRRGGCWRSGWSGSGRGTRWCWAWRAAACRSRPRWPARSAPSWTCWWCASWARLGGPSTPSAPSPRGARPACATRRWARPACPRRTWRRSPSARRRRWGGGSACTAATGPRSSWPAGRSSWWTTGSRPGPPRARRLGRRASAGRRGSSWRRR
;
A
#
# COMPACT_ATOMS: atom_id res chain seq x y z
N MET A 1 8.47 -9.51 -19.52
CA MET A 1 7.41 -9.19 -18.54
C MET A 1 8.05 -8.77 -17.22
N ASP A 2 7.33 -8.02 -16.37
CA ASP A 2 7.73 -7.76 -14.98
C ASP A 2 7.29 -8.87 -14.00
N ASN A 3 7.67 -8.77 -12.73
CA ASN A 3 7.37 -9.81 -11.72
C ASN A 3 5.86 -9.97 -11.48
N GLY A 4 5.10 -8.89 -11.42
CA GLY A 4 3.65 -8.92 -11.21
C GLY A 4 2.90 -9.44 -12.43
N GLU A 5 3.36 -9.08 -13.64
CA GLU A 5 2.89 -9.66 -14.90
C GLU A 5 3.07 -11.19 -14.93
N VAL A 6 4.25 -11.70 -14.56
CA VAL A 6 4.53 -13.16 -14.51
C VAL A 6 3.74 -13.84 -13.39
N ALA A 7 3.74 -13.28 -12.18
CA ALA A 7 3.02 -13.83 -11.04
C ALA A 7 1.51 -13.94 -11.29
N ARG A 8 0.91 -12.94 -11.95
CA ARG A 8 -0.50 -13.00 -12.37
C ARG A 8 -0.76 -14.22 -13.25
N VAL A 9 0.07 -14.47 -14.27
CA VAL A 9 -0.12 -15.62 -15.17
C VAL A 9 0.08 -16.96 -14.43
N LEU A 10 1.03 -17.04 -13.49
CA LEU A 10 1.19 -18.24 -12.64
C LEU A 10 -0.03 -18.49 -11.73
N ALA A 11 -0.63 -17.44 -11.16
CA ALA A 11 -1.87 -17.56 -10.40
C ALA A 11 -3.05 -17.98 -11.30
N GLU A 12 -3.17 -17.38 -12.48
CA GLU A 12 -4.22 -17.68 -13.47
C GLU A 12 -4.11 -19.13 -13.99
N ILE A 13 -2.90 -19.68 -14.17
CA ILE A 13 -2.67 -21.12 -14.42
C ILE A 13 -3.19 -21.98 -13.26
N ALA A 14 -2.96 -21.57 -12.00
CA ALA A 14 -3.42 -22.32 -10.84
C ALA A 14 -4.96 -22.34 -10.74
N ASP A 15 -5.60 -21.22 -11.05
CA ASP A 15 -7.05 -21.08 -11.00
C ASP A 15 -7.73 -21.81 -12.15
N LEU A 16 -7.18 -21.71 -13.38
CA LEU A 16 -7.58 -22.54 -14.52
C LEU A 16 -7.47 -24.03 -14.19
N LEU A 17 -6.36 -24.47 -13.59
CA LEU A 17 -6.20 -25.85 -13.15
C LEU A 17 -7.22 -26.26 -12.07
N GLU A 18 -7.65 -25.36 -11.18
CA GLU A 18 -8.71 -25.70 -10.21
C GLU A 18 -10.10 -25.77 -10.87
N LEU A 19 -10.38 -24.93 -11.88
CA LEU A 19 -11.62 -24.98 -12.66
C LEU A 19 -11.72 -26.23 -13.57
N THR A 20 -10.62 -26.67 -14.18
CA THR A 20 -10.63 -27.82 -15.11
C THR A 20 -10.33 -29.17 -14.43
N GLY A 21 -10.64 -29.32 -13.14
CA GLY A 21 -10.43 -30.58 -12.40
C GLY A 21 -8.97 -31.03 -12.26
N GLY A 22 -8.02 -30.12 -12.38
CA GLY A 22 -6.58 -30.37 -12.37
C GLY A 22 -6.04 -30.81 -11.01
N ASN A 23 -4.88 -31.48 -11.03
CA ASN A 23 -4.27 -32.06 -9.84
C ASN A 23 -3.95 -30.99 -8.77
N ALA A 24 -4.53 -31.14 -7.57
CA ALA A 24 -4.42 -30.19 -6.47
C ALA A 24 -2.98 -29.92 -5.97
N PHE A 25 -2.02 -30.83 -6.21
CA PHE A 25 -0.59 -30.57 -5.96
C PHE A 25 -0.04 -29.52 -6.95
N LYS A 26 -0.41 -29.60 -8.24
CA LYS A 26 -0.03 -28.59 -9.24
C LYS A 26 -0.65 -27.23 -8.90
N VAL A 27 -1.93 -27.18 -8.54
CA VAL A 27 -2.61 -25.93 -8.12
C VAL A 27 -1.86 -25.25 -6.98
N ARG A 28 -1.49 -26.01 -5.93
CA ARG A 28 -0.69 -25.48 -4.80
C ARG A 28 0.70 -25.02 -5.22
N ALA A 29 1.37 -25.75 -6.12
CA ALA A 29 2.69 -25.38 -6.62
C ALA A 29 2.64 -24.04 -7.41
N TYR A 30 1.66 -23.88 -8.30
CA TYR A 30 1.50 -22.63 -9.06
C TYR A 30 1.10 -21.43 -8.18
N ARG A 31 0.18 -21.59 -7.22
CA ARG A 31 -0.15 -20.50 -6.28
C ARG A 31 1.06 -20.10 -5.41
N ARG A 32 1.87 -21.06 -4.94
CA ARG A 32 3.12 -20.77 -4.23
C ARG A 32 4.12 -20.06 -5.14
N ALA A 33 4.34 -20.53 -6.37
CA ALA A 33 5.24 -19.89 -7.32
C ALA A 33 4.82 -18.45 -7.66
N ALA A 34 3.52 -18.20 -7.87
CA ALA A 34 2.98 -16.85 -8.09
C ALA A 34 3.33 -15.91 -6.93
N GLN A 35 3.03 -16.31 -5.69
CA GLN A 35 3.37 -15.55 -4.47
C GLN A 35 4.89 -15.32 -4.33
N VAL A 36 5.70 -16.33 -4.68
CA VAL A 36 7.17 -16.25 -4.62
C VAL A 36 7.69 -15.19 -5.59
N VAL A 37 7.21 -15.21 -6.83
CA VAL A 37 7.59 -14.30 -7.92
C VAL A 37 7.11 -12.85 -7.69
N ASP A 38 5.84 -12.63 -7.32
CA ASP A 38 5.26 -11.28 -7.13
C ASP A 38 6.06 -10.48 -6.08
N LEU A 39 6.40 -11.16 -4.98
CA LEU A 39 7.16 -10.62 -3.86
C LEU A 39 8.69 -10.86 -3.97
N HIS A 40 9.22 -11.13 -5.18
CA HIS A 40 10.66 -11.33 -5.35
C HIS A 40 11.38 -9.99 -5.59
N PRO A 41 12.42 -9.63 -4.79
CA PRO A 41 13.07 -8.31 -4.89
C PRO A 41 13.97 -8.15 -6.12
N VAL A 42 14.44 -9.25 -6.72
CA VAL A 42 15.16 -9.23 -7.99
C VAL A 42 14.15 -9.51 -9.13
N PRO A 43 14.18 -8.77 -10.25
CA PRO A 43 13.35 -9.08 -11.40
C PRO A 43 13.56 -10.52 -11.89
N VAL A 44 12.51 -11.32 -12.05
CA VAL A 44 12.64 -12.71 -12.56
C VAL A 44 13.08 -12.73 -14.02
N ALA A 45 12.86 -11.65 -14.77
CA ALA A 45 13.46 -11.40 -16.09
C ALA A 45 14.99 -11.18 -16.08
N ARG A 46 15.60 -11.10 -14.88
CA ARG A 46 17.05 -11.17 -14.69
C ARG A 46 17.48 -12.62 -14.42
N LEU A 47 16.82 -13.29 -13.46
CA LEU A 47 17.08 -14.70 -13.12
C LEU A 47 16.87 -15.66 -14.30
N ALA A 48 15.92 -15.38 -15.20
CA ALA A 48 15.74 -16.15 -16.43
C ALA A 48 16.98 -16.15 -17.34
N ARG A 49 17.81 -15.09 -17.29
CA ARG A 49 19.02 -14.91 -18.12
C ARG A 49 20.31 -15.28 -17.39
N GLU A 50 20.35 -15.10 -16.07
CA GLU A 50 21.54 -15.36 -15.24
C GLU A 50 21.52 -16.77 -14.60
N GLY A 51 20.39 -17.46 -14.63
CA GLY A 51 20.16 -18.71 -13.88
C GLY A 51 19.48 -18.46 -12.52
N GLY A 52 19.22 -19.56 -11.79
CA GLY A 52 18.67 -19.51 -10.44
C GLY A 52 17.14 -19.44 -10.32
N LEU A 53 16.37 -19.53 -11.42
CA LEU A 53 14.89 -19.59 -11.34
C LEU A 53 14.40 -20.81 -10.54
N ALA A 54 15.06 -21.96 -10.66
CA ALA A 54 14.74 -23.19 -9.91
C ALA A 54 15.25 -23.19 -8.46
N GLU A 55 16.06 -22.20 -8.07
CA GLU A 55 16.51 -22.00 -6.69
C GLU A 55 15.47 -21.22 -5.85
N LEU A 56 14.50 -20.57 -6.51
CA LEU A 56 13.44 -19.82 -5.84
C LEU A 56 12.54 -20.76 -5.02
N PRO A 57 12.37 -20.56 -3.69
CA PRO A 57 11.67 -21.50 -2.82
C PRO A 57 10.22 -21.83 -3.25
N GLY A 58 10.03 -23.00 -3.87
CA GLY A 58 8.73 -23.46 -4.37
C GLY A 58 8.54 -23.34 -5.89
N VAL A 59 9.54 -22.85 -6.62
CA VAL A 59 9.62 -22.91 -8.10
C VAL A 59 10.50 -24.11 -8.47
N GLY A 60 9.90 -25.22 -8.87
CA GLY A 60 10.65 -26.33 -9.47
C GLY A 60 10.90 -26.12 -10.96
N GLU A 61 11.78 -26.92 -11.56
CA GLU A 61 12.20 -26.83 -12.99
C GLU A 61 11.04 -26.53 -13.95
N ARG A 62 9.96 -27.32 -13.92
CA ARG A 62 8.78 -27.17 -14.79
C ARG A 62 7.96 -25.88 -14.61
N ILE A 63 8.29 -25.08 -13.59
CA ILE A 63 7.76 -23.74 -13.38
C ILE A 63 8.81 -22.69 -13.75
N ALA A 64 10.10 -22.95 -13.48
CA ALA A 64 11.22 -22.14 -13.98
C ALA A 64 11.21 -22.04 -15.52
N GLU A 65 11.06 -23.17 -16.22
CA GLU A 65 10.85 -23.28 -17.68
C GLU A 65 9.75 -22.31 -18.17
N LYS A 66 8.63 -22.25 -17.44
CA LYS A 66 7.45 -21.44 -17.82
C LYS A 66 7.60 -19.97 -17.44
N ILE A 67 8.38 -19.66 -16.41
CA ILE A 67 8.78 -18.28 -16.09
C ILE A 67 9.75 -17.75 -17.15
N ALA A 68 10.70 -18.55 -17.62
CA ALA A 68 11.57 -18.19 -18.74
C ALA A 68 10.75 -17.96 -20.03
N GLU A 69 9.85 -18.89 -20.37
CA GLU A 69 8.93 -18.75 -21.51
C GLU A 69 8.11 -17.44 -21.46
N LEU A 70 7.58 -17.07 -20.29
CA LEU A 70 6.86 -15.80 -20.08
C LEU A 70 7.77 -14.57 -20.22
N VAL A 71 8.99 -14.64 -19.68
CA VAL A 71 9.96 -13.55 -19.75
C VAL A 71 10.37 -13.26 -21.20
N GLU A 72 10.66 -14.32 -21.96
CA GLU A 72 11.19 -14.26 -23.33
C GLU A 72 10.10 -13.96 -24.38
N THR A 73 8.97 -14.68 -24.32
CA THR A 73 7.94 -14.62 -25.37
C THR A 73 6.78 -13.68 -25.04
N GLY A 74 6.60 -13.31 -23.77
CA GLY A 74 5.42 -12.57 -23.31
C GLY A 74 4.16 -13.41 -23.11
N GLY A 75 4.25 -14.75 -23.25
CA GLY A 75 3.13 -15.68 -23.05
C GLY A 75 3.58 -17.03 -22.48
N CYS A 76 2.65 -17.96 -22.27
CA CYS A 76 2.96 -19.33 -21.85
C CYS A 76 2.07 -20.34 -22.57
N ARG A 77 2.66 -21.43 -23.08
CA ARG A 77 1.92 -22.50 -23.79
C ARG A 77 0.96 -23.28 -22.88
N GLU A 78 1.31 -23.48 -21.60
CA GLU A 78 0.40 -24.09 -20.62
C GLU A 78 -0.78 -23.16 -20.31
N HIS A 79 -0.54 -21.86 -20.11
CA HIS A 79 -1.60 -20.87 -19.89
C HIS A 79 -2.55 -20.80 -21.08
N ALA A 80 -2.03 -20.64 -22.30
CA ALA A 80 -2.84 -20.59 -23.51
C ALA A 80 -3.68 -21.88 -23.71
N ARG A 81 -3.07 -23.06 -23.47
CA ARG A 81 -3.77 -24.34 -23.54
C ARG A 81 -4.92 -24.44 -22.53
N LEU A 82 -4.70 -24.02 -21.29
CA LEU A 82 -5.71 -24.09 -20.23
C LEU A 82 -6.80 -23.03 -20.42
N ALA A 83 -6.44 -21.81 -20.84
CA ALA A 83 -7.39 -20.74 -21.14
C ALA A 83 -8.31 -21.11 -22.31
N ALA A 84 -7.83 -21.88 -23.28
CA ALA A 84 -8.67 -22.42 -24.37
C ALA A 84 -9.75 -23.42 -23.91
N LEU A 85 -9.72 -23.89 -22.66
CA LEU A 85 -10.74 -24.78 -22.08
C LEU A 85 -11.81 -24.03 -21.27
N VAL A 86 -11.66 -22.71 -21.05
CA VAL A 86 -12.48 -21.93 -20.12
C VAL A 86 -12.91 -20.62 -20.78
N PRO A 87 -14.22 -20.33 -20.93
CA PRO A 87 -14.71 -19.07 -21.50
C PRO A 87 -14.14 -17.86 -20.74
N ALA A 88 -13.75 -16.81 -21.48
CA ALA A 88 -12.96 -15.71 -20.93
C ALA A 88 -13.62 -14.98 -19.73
N GLY A 89 -14.96 -14.91 -19.70
CA GLY A 89 -15.71 -14.32 -18.58
C GLY A 89 -15.73 -15.17 -17.30
N VAL A 90 -15.52 -16.48 -17.39
CA VAL A 90 -15.49 -17.40 -16.23
C VAL A 90 -14.29 -17.07 -15.32
N LEU A 91 -13.18 -16.62 -15.89
CA LEU A 91 -12.03 -16.10 -15.12
C LEU A 91 -12.30 -14.75 -14.44
N GLU A 92 -13.28 -13.97 -14.90
CA GLU A 92 -13.71 -12.74 -14.23
C GLU A 92 -14.51 -13.06 -12.96
N LEU A 93 -15.30 -14.15 -12.96
CA LEU A 93 -16.08 -14.60 -11.80
C LEU A 93 -15.22 -14.92 -10.58
N LEU A 94 -13.99 -15.40 -10.79
CA LEU A 94 -12.99 -15.64 -9.72
C LEU A 94 -12.54 -14.36 -9.00
N ARG A 95 -12.72 -13.20 -9.64
CA ARG A 95 -12.35 -11.88 -9.11
C ARG A 95 -13.48 -11.26 -8.28
N LEU A 96 -14.57 -11.99 -8.05
CA LEU A 96 -15.68 -11.59 -7.19
C LEU A 96 -15.40 -12.07 -5.76
N GLU A 97 -15.41 -11.12 -4.82
CA GLU A 97 -15.15 -11.37 -3.40
C GLU A 97 -16.10 -12.45 -2.81
N GLY A 98 -15.53 -13.55 -2.31
CA GLY A 98 -16.29 -14.69 -1.78
C GLY A 98 -16.69 -15.77 -2.81
N VAL A 99 -16.30 -15.61 -4.08
CA VAL A 99 -16.61 -16.55 -5.18
C VAL A 99 -15.34 -17.31 -5.60
N GLY A 100 -14.96 -18.32 -4.81
CA GLY A 100 -13.80 -19.17 -5.13
C GLY A 100 -14.06 -20.18 -6.27
N PRO A 101 -13.01 -20.83 -6.83
CA PRO A 101 -13.10 -21.70 -8.01
C PRO A 101 -14.25 -22.71 -8.01
N LYS A 102 -14.45 -23.46 -6.92
CA LYS A 102 -15.55 -24.43 -6.79
C LYS A 102 -16.96 -23.83 -6.83
N THR A 103 -17.08 -22.52 -6.64
CA THR A 103 -18.33 -21.78 -6.80
C THR A 103 -18.53 -21.40 -8.27
N VAL A 104 -17.46 -20.96 -8.94
CA VAL A 104 -17.41 -20.64 -10.37
C VAL A 104 -17.67 -21.88 -11.23
N GLU A 105 -16.92 -22.97 -11.00
CA GLU A 105 -17.13 -24.31 -11.55
C GLU A 105 -18.62 -24.74 -11.46
N ALA A 106 -19.22 -24.59 -10.28
CA ALA A 106 -20.58 -25.03 -10.02
C ALA A 106 -21.65 -24.16 -10.70
N VAL A 107 -21.47 -22.84 -10.83
CA VAL A 107 -22.43 -22.00 -11.59
C VAL A 107 -22.23 -22.13 -13.11
N TRP A 108 -20.99 -22.31 -13.57
CA TRP A 108 -20.67 -22.51 -14.99
C TRP A 108 -21.28 -23.83 -15.49
N HIS A 109 -20.90 -24.96 -14.90
CA HIS A 109 -21.33 -26.28 -15.37
C HIS A 109 -22.81 -26.61 -15.09
N ARG A 110 -23.47 -25.96 -14.10
CA ARG A 110 -24.89 -26.24 -13.79
C ARG A 110 -25.87 -25.24 -14.40
N LEU A 111 -25.49 -23.96 -14.54
CA LEU A 111 -26.41 -22.89 -14.94
C LEU A 111 -26.07 -22.24 -16.29
N GLY A 112 -24.97 -22.66 -16.94
CA GLY A 112 -24.46 -22.03 -18.16
C GLY A 112 -23.99 -20.59 -17.93
N VAL A 113 -23.50 -20.27 -16.73
CA VAL A 113 -23.09 -18.91 -16.36
C VAL A 113 -21.62 -18.71 -16.74
N GLU A 114 -21.37 -17.94 -17.80
CA GLU A 114 -20.04 -17.73 -18.37
C GLU A 114 -19.45 -16.32 -18.13
N ASP A 115 -20.22 -15.40 -17.54
CA ASP A 115 -19.76 -14.05 -17.21
C ASP A 115 -20.46 -13.44 -15.98
N VAL A 116 -19.98 -12.26 -15.55
CA VAL A 116 -20.50 -11.51 -14.39
C VAL A 116 -21.97 -11.08 -14.56
N ALA A 117 -22.44 -10.80 -15.78
CA ALA A 117 -23.82 -10.40 -16.04
C ALA A 117 -24.79 -11.60 -15.96
N GLY A 118 -24.37 -12.76 -16.47
CA GLY A 118 -25.08 -14.03 -16.31
C GLY A 118 -25.18 -14.46 -14.85
N LEU A 119 -24.13 -14.25 -14.04
CA LEU A 119 -24.18 -14.54 -12.60
C LEU A 119 -25.10 -13.57 -11.86
N GLU A 120 -25.05 -12.27 -12.19
CA GLU A 120 -25.96 -11.25 -11.64
C GLU A 120 -27.43 -11.59 -11.98
N ALA A 121 -27.70 -11.99 -13.23
CA ALA A 121 -29.02 -12.42 -13.68
C ALA A 121 -29.47 -13.72 -12.98
N ALA A 122 -28.59 -14.71 -12.82
CA ALA A 122 -28.89 -15.95 -12.08
C ALA A 122 -29.19 -15.70 -10.60
N CYS A 123 -28.51 -14.73 -9.97
CA CYS A 123 -28.81 -14.33 -8.59
C CYS A 123 -30.15 -13.59 -8.50
N ARG A 124 -30.41 -12.61 -9.38
CA ARG A 124 -31.69 -11.86 -9.39
C ARG A 124 -32.91 -12.71 -9.73
N SER A 125 -32.76 -13.72 -10.59
CA SER A 125 -33.84 -14.63 -11.00
C SER A 125 -34.02 -15.82 -10.06
N GLY A 126 -33.21 -15.95 -9.00
CA GLY A 126 -33.26 -17.09 -8.08
C GLY A 126 -32.66 -18.40 -8.63
N ARG A 127 -32.34 -18.51 -9.93
CA ARG A 127 -31.71 -19.71 -10.52
C ARG A 127 -30.41 -20.12 -9.82
N VAL A 128 -29.68 -19.18 -9.23
CA VAL A 128 -28.46 -19.49 -8.48
C VAL A 128 -28.72 -20.41 -7.27
N LEU A 129 -29.95 -20.46 -6.75
CA LEU A 129 -30.36 -21.30 -5.61
C LEU A 129 -30.41 -22.80 -5.95
N GLU A 130 -30.43 -23.15 -7.24
CA GLU A 130 -30.35 -24.55 -7.73
C GLU A 130 -28.95 -25.15 -7.52
N VAL A 131 -27.94 -24.32 -7.22
CA VAL A 131 -26.57 -24.75 -6.97
C VAL A 131 -26.38 -25.15 -5.50
N PRO A 132 -25.86 -26.36 -5.19
CA PRO A 132 -25.66 -26.80 -3.81
C PRO A 132 -24.86 -25.81 -2.97
N ARG A 133 -25.35 -25.52 -1.75
CA ARG A 133 -24.78 -24.55 -0.78
C ARG A 133 -24.87 -23.07 -1.22
N MET A 134 -25.75 -22.75 -2.17
CA MET A 134 -26.06 -21.38 -2.58
C MET A 134 -27.43 -20.92 -2.05
N GLY A 135 -27.52 -20.59 -0.76
CA GLY A 135 -28.76 -20.03 -0.18
C GLY A 135 -28.99 -18.54 -0.54
N PRO A 136 -30.18 -17.97 -0.28
CA PRO A 136 -30.52 -16.58 -0.62
C PRO A 136 -29.52 -15.55 -0.12
N ALA A 137 -29.10 -15.64 1.15
CA ALA A 137 -28.07 -14.74 1.71
C ALA A 137 -26.72 -14.82 0.97
N ARG A 138 -26.42 -15.93 0.30
CA ARG A 138 -25.22 -16.06 -0.55
C ARG A 138 -25.42 -15.45 -1.93
N ALA A 139 -26.62 -15.53 -2.50
CA ALA A 139 -26.98 -14.82 -3.73
C ALA A 139 -26.90 -13.29 -3.53
N GLU A 140 -27.40 -12.78 -2.40
CA GLU A 140 -27.27 -11.36 -2.01
C GLU A 140 -25.80 -10.95 -1.81
N ALA A 141 -25.00 -11.79 -1.13
CA ALA A 141 -23.56 -11.54 -0.98
C ALA A 141 -22.82 -11.48 -2.32
N ILE A 142 -23.19 -12.33 -3.29
CA ILE A 142 -22.66 -12.30 -4.66
C ILE A 142 -23.09 -11.03 -5.40
N LEU A 143 -24.36 -10.60 -5.31
CA LEU A 143 -24.82 -9.34 -5.91
C LEU A 143 -24.05 -8.14 -5.33
N GLY A 144 -23.80 -8.13 -4.02
CA GLY A 144 -22.93 -7.15 -3.38
C GLY A 144 -21.49 -7.20 -3.90
N ALA A 145 -20.91 -8.40 -4.04
CA ALA A 145 -19.57 -8.59 -4.58
C ALA A 145 -19.45 -8.13 -6.05
N ILE A 146 -20.47 -8.33 -6.87
CA ILE A 146 -20.54 -7.83 -8.26
C ILE A 146 -20.57 -6.29 -8.30
N GLY A 147 -21.38 -5.67 -7.42
CA GLY A 147 -21.39 -4.21 -7.27
C GLY A 147 -20.02 -3.65 -6.87
N ARG A 148 -19.36 -4.27 -5.88
CA ARG A 148 -18.01 -3.90 -5.45
C ARG A 148 -16.96 -4.14 -6.54
N HIS A 149 -17.01 -5.28 -7.23
CA HIS A 149 -16.08 -5.59 -8.32
C HIS A 149 -16.15 -4.53 -9.42
N ARG A 150 -17.36 -4.15 -9.86
CA ARG A 150 -17.55 -3.08 -10.85
C ARG A 150 -17.08 -1.71 -10.36
N ALA A 151 -17.16 -1.42 -9.06
CA ALA A 151 -16.62 -0.18 -8.47
C ALA A 151 -15.08 -0.20 -8.30
N ARG A 152 -14.47 -1.38 -8.16
CA ARG A 152 -13.01 -1.59 -8.13
C ARG A 152 -12.40 -1.72 -9.53
N ALA A 153 -13.20 -2.05 -10.56
CA ALA A 153 -12.75 -2.25 -11.93
C ALA A 153 -12.05 -1.00 -12.50
N GLY A 154 -10.96 -1.20 -13.23
CA GLY A 154 -10.14 -0.10 -13.75
C GLY A 154 -9.37 0.68 -12.68
N ARG A 155 -9.17 0.13 -11.47
CA ARG A 155 -8.28 0.69 -10.44
C ARG A 155 -7.07 -0.21 -10.17
N THR A 156 -5.92 0.42 -9.97
CA THR A 156 -4.62 -0.20 -9.69
C THR A 156 -4.10 0.25 -8.33
N LEU A 157 -3.44 -0.65 -7.59
CA LEU A 157 -2.79 -0.32 -6.31
C LEU A 157 -1.69 0.73 -6.52
N LEU A 158 -1.57 1.69 -5.60
CA LEU A 158 -0.60 2.79 -5.67
C LEU A 158 0.82 2.33 -6.00
N HIS A 159 1.28 1.23 -5.39
CA HIS A 159 2.64 0.73 -5.57
C HIS A 159 2.93 0.29 -7.02
N ARG A 160 1.97 -0.38 -7.68
CA ARG A 160 2.10 -0.81 -9.09
C ARG A 160 2.04 0.39 -10.03
N ALA A 161 1.16 1.34 -9.74
CA ALA A 161 1.08 2.59 -10.49
C ALA A 161 2.38 3.42 -10.41
N ILE A 162 3.03 3.47 -9.24
CA ILE A 162 4.36 4.09 -9.10
C ILE A 162 5.41 3.30 -9.90
N GLY A 163 5.43 1.97 -9.81
CA GLY A 163 6.35 1.12 -10.59
C GLY A 163 6.19 1.24 -12.11
N HIS A 164 4.98 1.57 -12.60
CA HIS A 164 4.75 1.90 -14.02
C HIS A 164 5.08 3.36 -14.34
N ALA A 165 4.94 4.28 -13.39
CA ALA A 165 5.24 5.72 -13.57
C ALA A 165 6.74 6.02 -13.60
N GLU A 166 7.56 5.39 -12.76
CA GLU A 166 8.98 5.70 -12.62
C GLU A 166 9.78 5.54 -13.93
N PRO A 167 9.64 4.45 -14.73
CA PRO A 167 10.31 4.33 -16.02
C PRO A 167 9.83 5.35 -17.06
N ILE A 168 8.56 5.78 -16.99
CA ILE A 168 8.01 6.84 -17.84
C ILE A 168 8.69 8.17 -17.50
N LEU A 169 8.76 8.52 -16.21
CA LEU A 169 9.42 9.73 -15.75
C LEU A 169 10.92 9.73 -16.07
N GLU A 170 11.62 8.61 -15.88
CA GLU A 170 13.04 8.48 -16.25
C GLU A 170 13.25 8.77 -17.75
N ARG A 171 12.47 8.10 -18.63
CA ARG A 171 12.57 8.30 -20.07
C ARG A 171 12.25 9.74 -20.50
N LEU A 172 11.26 10.38 -19.89
CA LEU A 172 10.89 11.77 -20.21
C LEU A 172 11.88 12.79 -19.66
N ARG A 173 12.45 12.57 -18.46
CA ARG A 173 13.52 13.41 -17.89
C ARG A 173 14.82 13.36 -18.71
N ALA A 174 15.02 12.30 -19.50
CA ALA A 174 16.14 12.17 -20.43
C ALA A 174 15.93 12.87 -21.80
N VAL A 175 14.76 13.46 -22.08
CA VAL A 175 14.50 14.16 -23.34
C VAL A 175 15.15 15.56 -23.33
N PRO A 176 15.99 15.93 -24.32
CA PRO A 176 16.58 17.27 -24.38
C PRO A 176 15.54 18.39 -24.36
N GLY A 177 15.79 19.42 -23.55
CA GLY A 177 14.87 20.56 -23.37
C GLY A 177 13.83 20.39 -22.25
N VAL A 178 13.68 19.20 -21.68
CA VAL A 178 12.87 18.98 -20.47
C VAL A 178 13.60 19.58 -19.26
N ARG A 179 12.85 20.33 -18.44
CA ARG A 179 13.34 20.94 -17.18
C ARG A 179 12.88 20.20 -15.93
N ALA A 180 11.70 19.58 -16.00
CA ALA A 180 11.12 18.76 -14.95
C ALA A 180 10.09 17.80 -15.57
N ALA A 181 9.90 16.63 -14.94
CA ALA A 181 8.74 15.78 -15.21
C ALA A 181 8.34 15.07 -13.92
N GLU A 182 7.04 15.02 -13.63
CA GLU A 182 6.44 14.45 -12.43
C GLU A 182 5.10 13.79 -12.76
N VAL A 183 4.74 12.74 -12.01
CA VAL A 183 3.35 12.26 -12.01
C VAL A 183 2.55 13.07 -11.00
N ALA A 184 1.37 13.52 -11.42
CA ALA A 184 0.41 14.29 -10.64
C ALA A 184 -0.75 13.38 -10.17
N GLY A 185 -1.99 13.83 -10.33
CA GLY A 185 -3.18 12.99 -10.17
C GLY A 185 -3.37 12.41 -8.78
N SER A 186 -4.05 11.27 -8.75
CA SER A 186 -4.29 10.49 -7.54
C SER A 186 -3.03 9.81 -6.98
N VAL A 187 -2.02 9.52 -7.83
CA VAL A 187 -0.71 8.99 -7.43
C VAL A 187 0.05 10.00 -6.57
N ARG A 188 0.11 11.28 -6.97
CA ARG A 188 0.81 12.32 -6.20
C ARG A 188 0.15 12.65 -4.87
N ARG A 189 -1.17 12.49 -4.77
CA ARG A 189 -1.91 12.54 -3.48
C ARG A 189 -1.91 11.20 -2.73
N ARG A 190 -1.04 10.27 -3.13
CA ARG A 190 -0.80 8.95 -2.50
C ARG A 190 -2.03 8.07 -2.34
N ARG A 191 -3.08 8.23 -3.16
CA ARG A 191 -4.32 7.46 -3.00
C ARG A 191 -4.09 5.96 -3.14
N GLU A 192 -4.62 5.20 -2.19
CA GLU A 192 -4.55 3.73 -2.07
C GLU A 192 -4.73 3.00 -3.40
N THR A 193 -5.71 3.44 -4.20
CA THR A 193 -5.93 2.98 -5.58
C THR A 193 -6.13 4.16 -6.53
N VAL A 194 -5.56 4.03 -7.73
CA VAL A 194 -5.56 5.04 -8.81
C VAL A 194 -6.15 4.42 -10.09
N ALA A 195 -6.67 5.21 -11.03
CA ALA A 195 -7.21 4.68 -12.29
C ALA A 195 -6.24 4.83 -13.48
N ASP A 196 -5.43 5.88 -13.41
CA ASP A 196 -4.70 6.50 -14.50
C ASP A 196 -3.40 7.13 -13.98
N LEU A 197 -2.49 7.46 -14.90
CA LEU A 197 -1.26 8.20 -14.64
C LEU A 197 -1.30 9.58 -15.31
N ASP A 198 -1.57 10.64 -14.53
CA ASP A 198 -1.39 12.03 -14.97
C ASP A 198 0.12 12.35 -15.03
N VAL A 199 0.71 12.42 -16.22
CA VAL A 199 2.14 12.71 -16.43
C VAL A 199 2.33 14.16 -16.86
N LEU A 200 2.99 14.99 -16.04
CA LEU A 200 3.32 16.37 -16.38
C LEU A 200 4.79 16.50 -16.76
N VAL A 201 5.07 17.29 -17.80
CA VAL A 201 6.43 17.65 -18.23
C VAL A 201 6.53 19.17 -18.42
N SER A 202 7.61 19.75 -17.90
CA SER A 202 8.01 21.12 -18.20
C SER A 202 9.05 21.13 -19.32
N ALA A 203 8.73 21.75 -20.46
CA ALA A 203 9.64 21.89 -21.60
C ALA A 203 9.36 23.16 -22.40
N GLY A 204 10.33 23.57 -23.22
CA GLY A 204 10.14 24.67 -24.19
C GLY A 204 9.56 24.20 -25.53
N ASP A 205 9.94 23.00 -25.98
CA ASP A 205 9.34 22.29 -27.11
C ASP A 205 8.69 20.99 -26.58
N ALA A 206 7.47 20.73 -27.01
CA ALA A 206 6.69 19.57 -26.61
C ALA A 206 6.78 18.40 -27.59
N ALA A 207 7.15 18.63 -28.86
CA ALA A 207 7.11 17.59 -29.88
C ALA A 207 8.12 16.44 -29.63
N PRO A 208 9.36 16.66 -29.12
CA PRO A 208 10.25 15.59 -28.69
C PRO A 208 9.70 14.79 -27.52
N VAL A 209 9.01 15.45 -26.58
CA VAL A 209 8.43 14.83 -25.38
C VAL A 209 7.24 13.95 -25.75
N VAL A 210 6.33 14.43 -26.61
CA VAL A 210 5.18 13.66 -27.11
C VAL A 210 5.64 12.42 -27.85
N ARG A 211 6.61 12.53 -28.79
CA ARG A 211 7.19 11.37 -29.49
C ARG A 211 7.87 10.38 -28.54
N ALA A 212 8.58 10.88 -27.52
CA ALA A 212 9.24 10.03 -26.54
C ALA A 212 8.26 9.27 -25.63
N PHE A 213 7.05 9.80 -25.45
CA PHE A 213 5.97 9.19 -24.67
C PHE A 213 5.15 8.18 -25.48
N THR A 214 4.74 8.54 -26.71
CA THR A 214 3.95 7.62 -27.56
C THR A 214 4.80 6.45 -28.08
N GLY A 215 6.11 6.64 -28.25
CA GLY A 215 7.08 5.60 -28.60
C GLY A 215 7.63 4.76 -27.44
N LEU A 216 6.99 4.74 -26.26
CA LEU A 216 7.42 3.92 -25.13
C LEU A 216 7.13 2.42 -25.39
N SER A 217 8.09 1.54 -25.11
CA SER A 217 7.96 0.07 -25.27
C SER A 217 6.92 -0.61 -24.35
N GLY A 218 6.36 0.15 -23.40
CA GLY A 218 5.23 -0.25 -22.56
C GLY A 218 3.85 0.13 -23.13
N VAL A 219 3.78 0.94 -24.20
CA VAL A 219 2.52 1.35 -24.85
C VAL A 219 2.03 0.25 -25.78
N VAL A 220 0.72 0.00 -25.75
CA VAL A 220 0.03 -0.94 -26.65
C VAL A 220 -0.99 -0.26 -27.56
N ALA A 221 -1.41 0.97 -27.24
CA ALA A 221 -2.20 1.82 -28.15
C ALA A 221 -2.01 3.31 -27.80
N VAL A 222 -1.93 4.17 -28.81
CA VAL A 222 -2.11 5.61 -28.65
C VAL A 222 -3.61 5.91 -28.76
N LEU A 223 -4.18 6.49 -27.71
CA LEU A 223 -5.62 6.79 -27.57
C LEU A 223 -5.94 8.20 -28.09
N ALA A 224 -5.00 9.14 -27.93
CA ALA A 224 -5.05 10.47 -28.51
C ALA A 224 -3.62 11.05 -28.60
N GLU A 225 -3.36 11.87 -29.60
CA GLU A 225 -2.10 12.63 -29.73
C GLU A 225 -2.40 14.09 -30.14
N GLY A 226 -1.51 15.01 -29.78
CA GLY A 226 -1.62 16.43 -30.07
C GLY A 226 -0.36 17.19 -29.65
N PRO A 227 -0.24 18.49 -29.99
CA PRO A 227 1.03 19.21 -29.93
C PRO A 227 1.63 19.32 -28.51
N THR A 228 0.80 19.32 -27.47
CA THR A 228 1.22 19.47 -26.05
C THR A 228 0.63 18.41 -25.12
N LYS A 229 -0.01 17.37 -25.67
CA LYS A 229 -0.74 16.34 -24.92
C LYS A 229 -0.81 15.03 -25.68
N ALA A 230 -0.79 13.91 -24.97
CA ALA A 230 -1.05 12.59 -25.54
C ALA A 230 -1.69 11.68 -24.47
N SER A 231 -2.41 10.67 -24.93
CA SER A 231 -3.08 9.67 -24.10
C SER A 231 -2.71 8.30 -24.64
N VAL A 232 -2.22 7.40 -23.79
CA VAL A 232 -1.78 6.05 -24.18
C VAL A 232 -2.37 4.96 -23.27
N ARG A 233 -2.55 3.77 -23.84
CA ARG A 233 -2.83 2.54 -23.10
C ARG A 233 -1.51 1.79 -22.88
N LEU A 234 -1.20 1.47 -21.64
CA LEU A 234 -0.04 0.67 -21.26
C LEU A 234 -0.37 -0.83 -21.30
N ARG A 235 0.65 -1.68 -21.43
CA ARG A 235 0.53 -3.16 -21.43
C ARG A 235 -0.17 -3.72 -20.19
N CYS A 236 0.02 -3.08 -19.03
CA CYS A 236 -0.69 -3.39 -17.78
C CYS A 236 -2.17 -2.97 -17.75
N GLY A 237 -2.72 -2.43 -18.86
CA GLY A 237 -4.11 -2.00 -18.99
C GLY A 237 -4.40 -0.58 -18.49
N MET A 238 -3.48 0.04 -17.73
CA MET A 238 -3.63 1.43 -17.28
C MET A 238 -3.62 2.44 -18.44
N GLN A 239 -4.33 3.56 -18.26
CA GLN A 239 -4.15 4.75 -19.09
C GLN A 239 -3.06 5.64 -18.52
N ALA A 240 -2.26 6.27 -19.38
CA ALA A 240 -1.36 7.34 -19.00
C ALA A 240 -1.59 8.55 -19.90
N ASP A 241 -1.71 9.74 -19.30
CA ASP A 241 -2.06 10.99 -19.97
C ASP A 241 -0.93 12.01 -19.77
N LEU A 242 -0.23 12.34 -20.86
CA LEU A 242 0.83 13.35 -20.90
C LEU A 242 0.26 14.76 -21.06
N ARG A 243 0.81 15.72 -20.31
CA ARG A 243 0.72 17.17 -20.57
C ARG A 243 2.11 17.79 -20.56
N VAL A 244 2.43 18.55 -21.60
CA VAL A 244 3.65 19.36 -21.68
C VAL A 244 3.29 20.83 -21.53
N LEU A 245 3.95 21.53 -20.60
CA LEU A 245 3.62 22.89 -20.20
C LEU A 245 4.89 23.77 -20.12
N PRO A 246 4.78 25.09 -20.33
CA PRO A 246 5.92 25.99 -20.23
C PRO A 246 6.44 26.09 -18.77
N PRO A 247 7.72 26.40 -18.54
CA PRO A 247 8.33 26.34 -17.21
C PRO A 247 7.75 27.30 -16.17
N ASP A 248 7.12 28.38 -16.60
CA ASP A 248 6.52 29.41 -15.76
C ASP A 248 5.05 29.15 -15.40
N ALA A 249 4.45 28.10 -15.98
CA ALA A 249 3.16 27.51 -15.60
C ALA A 249 3.30 26.30 -14.67
N TRP A 250 4.52 25.80 -14.45
CA TRP A 250 4.78 24.47 -13.86
C TRP A 250 4.10 24.22 -12.51
N GLY A 251 4.14 25.20 -11.61
CA GLY A 251 3.49 25.13 -10.29
C GLY A 251 1.96 25.17 -10.36
N ALA A 252 1.40 25.98 -11.26
CA ALA A 252 -0.05 26.01 -11.49
C ALA A 252 -0.56 24.70 -12.12
N ALA A 253 0.22 24.14 -13.05
CA ALA A 253 -0.06 22.86 -13.66
C ALA A 253 0.02 21.70 -12.66
N LEU A 254 1.09 21.64 -11.85
CA LEU A 254 1.23 20.67 -10.77
C LEU A 254 0.01 20.70 -9.86
N LEU A 255 -0.41 21.87 -9.38
CA LEU A 255 -1.61 21.99 -8.56
C LEU A 255 -2.87 21.52 -9.29
N TYR A 256 -3.08 22.01 -10.52
CA TYR A 256 -4.27 21.72 -11.32
C TYR A 256 -4.47 20.22 -11.56
N PHE A 257 -3.43 19.52 -12.03
CA PHE A 257 -3.53 18.07 -12.32
C PHE A 257 -3.29 17.19 -11.07
N THR A 258 -2.69 17.69 -9.99
CA THR A 258 -2.68 16.96 -8.70
C THR A 258 -4.08 16.92 -8.10
N GLY A 259 -4.81 18.03 -8.17
CA GLY A 259 -6.14 18.16 -7.57
C GLY A 259 -6.10 18.02 -6.04
N SER A 260 -7.11 17.43 -5.40
CA SER A 260 -8.29 16.77 -6.00
C SER A 260 -9.20 17.73 -6.78
N LYS A 261 -10.19 17.20 -7.52
CA LYS A 261 -11.23 18.00 -8.17
C LYS A 261 -11.96 18.90 -7.16
N ALA A 262 -12.22 18.39 -5.95
CA ALA A 262 -12.89 19.13 -4.89
C ALA A 262 -12.00 20.26 -4.35
N HIS A 263 -10.72 19.97 -4.05
CA HIS A 263 -9.73 20.97 -3.65
C HIS A 263 -9.62 22.11 -4.68
N ASN A 264 -9.49 21.77 -5.97
CA ASN A 264 -9.41 22.76 -7.05
C ASN A 264 -10.69 23.59 -7.21
N ILE A 265 -11.87 23.05 -6.89
CA ILE A 265 -13.13 23.82 -6.89
C ILE A 265 -13.13 24.81 -5.71
N ALA A 266 -12.83 24.36 -4.50
CA ALA A 266 -12.82 25.19 -3.30
C ALA A 266 -11.74 26.31 -3.39
N LEU A 267 -10.55 25.99 -3.88
CA LEU A 267 -9.47 26.95 -4.08
C LEU A 267 -9.79 27.99 -5.16
N ARG A 268 -10.44 27.59 -6.27
CA ARG A 268 -10.93 28.55 -7.28
C ARG A 268 -12.07 29.41 -6.75
N ALA A 269 -12.97 28.87 -5.92
CA ALA A 269 -13.99 29.67 -5.25
C ALA A 269 -13.38 30.71 -4.29
N ARG A 270 -12.29 30.37 -3.58
CA ARG A 270 -11.49 31.33 -2.79
C ARG A 270 -10.83 32.40 -3.67
N ALA A 271 -10.25 32.01 -4.80
CA ALA A 271 -9.64 32.93 -5.77
C ALA A 271 -10.67 33.94 -6.30
N LEU A 272 -11.83 33.48 -6.75
CA LEU A 272 -12.91 34.32 -7.30
C LEU A 272 -13.41 35.35 -6.27
N ARG A 273 -13.57 34.97 -5.00
CA ARG A 273 -13.91 35.92 -3.91
C ARG A 273 -12.83 36.99 -3.68
N ARG A 274 -11.58 36.73 -4.06
CA ARG A 274 -10.45 37.69 -4.04
C ARG A 274 -10.26 38.42 -5.37
N GLY A 275 -11.17 38.24 -6.34
CA GLY A 275 -11.07 38.84 -7.69
C GLY A 275 -10.07 38.15 -8.62
N LEU A 276 -9.57 36.96 -8.26
CA LEU A 276 -8.52 36.24 -8.97
C LEU A 276 -9.04 35.01 -9.73
N LYS A 277 -8.33 34.65 -10.81
CA LYS A 277 -8.57 33.46 -11.64
C LYS A 277 -7.38 32.50 -11.54
N ILE A 278 -7.62 31.24 -11.18
CA ILE A 278 -6.62 30.16 -11.28
C ILE A 278 -6.93 29.29 -12.51
N SER A 279 -5.92 29.06 -13.35
CA SER A 279 -5.92 28.05 -14.41
C SER A 279 -4.71 27.12 -14.27
N GLU A 280 -4.56 26.16 -15.17
CA GLU A 280 -3.36 25.33 -15.31
C GLU A 280 -2.10 26.14 -15.74
N TYR A 281 -2.25 27.42 -16.11
CA TYR A 281 -1.16 28.31 -16.56
C TYR A 281 -0.72 29.37 -15.52
N GLY A 282 -1.45 29.53 -14.41
CA GLY A 282 -1.13 30.52 -13.38
C GLY A 282 -2.31 31.01 -12.56
N VAL A 283 -2.02 31.97 -11.68
CA VAL A 283 -3.01 32.85 -11.03
C VAL A 283 -2.96 34.21 -11.69
N PHE A 284 -4.13 34.76 -12.01
CA PHE A 284 -4.28 36.03 -12.72
C PHE A 284 -5.26 36.95 -11.97
N ASP A 285 -5.05 38.27 -12.06
CA ASP A 285 -6.03 39.28 -11.64
C ASP A 285 -7.08 39.56 -12.74
N ARG A 286 -7.89 40.61 -12.56
CA ARG A 286 -8.94 40.99 -13.51
C ARG A 286 -8.38 41.60 -14.79
N GLU A 287 -7.22 42.25 -14.65
CA GLU A 287 -6.43 42.92 -15.68
C GLU A 287 -5.61 41.91 -16.50
N GLY A 288 -5.61 40.64 -16.12
CA GLY A 288 -4.92 39.54 -16.83
C GLY A 288 -3.43 39.40 -16.50
N ARG A 289 -2.92 40.14 -15.50
CA ARG A 289 -1.52 40.03 -15.06
C ARG A 289 -1.34 38.77 -14.22
N ARG A 290 -0.26 38.01 -14.47
CA ARG A 290 0.02 36.78 -13.70
C ARG A 290 0.67 37.12 -12.35
N LEU A 291 0.03 36.69 -11.26
CA LEU A 291 0.48 36.88 -9.88
C LEU A 291 1.31 35.71 -9.33
N GLY A 292 1.30 34.57 -10.01
CA GLY A 292 2.07 33.37 -9.63
C GLY A 292 1.82 32.21 -10.59
N GLY A 293 2.73 31.23 -10.62
CA GLY A 293 2.54 30.04 -11.46
C GLY A 293 3.76 29.12 -11.63
N ALA A 294 4.98 29.59 -11.34
CA ALA A 294 6.19 28.79 -11.52
C ALA A 294 6.34 27.73 -10.42
N THR A 295 5.89 28.03 -9.19
CA THR A 295 5.82 27.08 -8.07
C THR A 295 4.42 27.00 -7.46
N GLU A 296 4.05 25.83 -6.93
CA GLU A 296 2.77 25.65 -6.22
C GLU A 296 2.64 26.61 -5.01
N ALA A 297 3.77 26.95 -4.38
CA ALA A 297 3.81 27.88 -3.26
C ALA A 297 3.45 29.32 -3.65
N GLU A 298 3.76 29.79 -4.86
CA GLU A 298 3.25 31.07 -5.37
C GLU A 298 1.72 31.03 -5.54
N VAL A 299 1.19 29.92 -6.06
CA VAL A 299 -0.23 29.78 -6.38
C VAL A 299 -1.08 29.82 -5.10
N TYR A 300 -0.65 29.14 -4.04
CA TYR A 300 -1.27 29.27 -2.72
C TYR A 300 -1.09 30.68 -2.13
N ARG A 301 0.12 31.26 -2.21
CA ARG A 301 0.41 32.61 -1.69
C ARG A 301 -0.47 33.68 -2.33
N ALA A 302 -0.71 33.60 -3.64
CA ALA A 302 -1.56 34.55 -4.38
C ALA A 302 -3.02 34.55 -3.90
N VAL A 303 -3.54 33.43 -3.39
CA VAL A 303 -4.87 33.36 -2.74
C VAL A 303 -4.81 33.50 -1.22
N GLY A 304 -3.68 33.93 -0.66
CA GLY A 304 -3.48 34.12 0.77
C GLY A 304 -3.61 32.82 1.55
N LEU A 305 -2.83 31.80 1.19
CA LEU A 305 -2.64 30.54 1.92
C LEU A 305 -1.16 30.12 1.92
N PRO A 306 -0.69 29.37 2.93
CA PRO A 306 0.57 28.61 2.85
C PRO A 306 0.47 27.47 1.83
N PHE A 307 1.61 26.89 1.46
CA PHE A 307 1.65 25.69 0.63
C PHE A 307 0.98 24.50 1.34
N ILE A 308 0.08 23.80 0.63
CA ILE A 308 -0.59 22.60 1.15
C ILE A 308 0.00 21.36 0.45
N PRO A 309 0.56 20.38 1.21
CA PRO A 309 1.05 19.11 0.67
C PRO A 309 -0.03 18.36 -0.15
N PRO A 310 0.33 17.71 -1.29
CA PRO A 310 -0.59 16.93 -2.12
C PRO A 310 -1.51 15.97 -1.36
N GLU A 311 -0.96 15.31 -0.34
CA GLU A 311 -1.60 14.31 0.52
C GLU A 311 -2.83 14.86 1.28
N LEU A 312 -2.92 16.18 1.48
CA LEU A 312 -4.04 16.82 2.19
C LEU A 312 -5.16 17.33 1.27
N ARG A 313 -4.94 17.36 -0.05
CA ARG A 313 -5.79 18.10 -1.01
C ARG A 313 -7.06 17.34 -1.40
N GLU A 314 -7.91 17.02 -0.43
CA GLU A 314 -9.16 16.26 -0.63
C GLU A 314 -10.44 17.07 -0.33
N ALA A 315 -10.33 18.36 0.02
CA ALA A 315 -11.42 19.21 0.50
C ALA A 315 -12.09 18.66 1.78
N GLN A 316 -11.26 18.38 2.79
CA GLN A 316 -11.63 17.78 4.08
C GLN A 316 -11.12 18.63 5.27
N GLY A 317 -11.07 19.95 5.11
CA GLY A 317 -10.66 20.93 6.13
C GLY A 317 -9.25 21.51 5.95
N GLU A 318 -8.54 21.17 4.88
CA GLU A 318 -7.15 21.58 4.67
C GLU A 318 -6.98 23.06 4.30
N LEU A 319 -7.99 23.68 3.68
CA LEU A 319 -7.97 25.11 3.31
C LEU A 319 -8.22 25.98 4.56
N GLU A 320 -9.10 25.51 5.43
CA GLU A 320 -9.45 26.12 6.70
C GLU A 320 -8.28 26.03 7.69
N ALA A 321 -7.62 24.86 7.77
CA ALA A 321 -6.39 24.69 8.53
C ALA A 321 -5.22 25.53 7.97
N ALA A 322 -5.14 25.69 6.65
CA ALA A 322 -4.15 26.56 6.00
C ALA A 322 -4.39 28.06 6.29
N GLU A 323 -5.64 28.50 6.33
CA GLU A 323 -6.01 29.88 6.69
C GLU A 323 -5.80 30.16 8.18
N ALA A 324 -6.10 29.19 9.05
CA ALA A 324 -5.88 29.29 10.50
C ALA A 324 -4.40 29.09 10.94
N GLY A 325 -3.50 28.72 10.02
CA GLY A 325 -2.11 28.39 10.35
C GLY A 325 -1.93 27.08 11.13
N THR A 326 -2.97 26.24 11.20
CA THR A 326 -3.04 24.98 11.96
C THR A 326 -2.85 23.73 11.10
N LEU A 327 -2.25 23.87 9.91
CA LEU A 327 -1.81 22.75 9.08
C LEU A 327 -0.92 21.78 9.90
N PRO A 328 -1.08 20.47 9.70
CA PRO A 328 -0.25 19.48 10.39
C PRO A 328 1.19 19.56 9.87
N ARG A 329 2.16 19.36 10.78
CA ARG A 329 3.41 18.73 10.36
C ARG A 329 3.08 17.28 9.98
N LEU A 330 3.34 16.93 8.72
CA LEU A 330 3.37 15.54 8.29
C LEU A 330 4.63 14.85 8.85
N VAL A 331 4.56 13.53 8.98
CA VAL A 331 5.67 12.71 9.47
C VAL A 331 6.44 12.18 8.26
N GLU A 332 7.77 12.15 8.36
CA GLU A 332 8.65 11.89 7.21
C GLU A 332 9.48 10.61 7.40
N GLU A 333 10.17 10.16 6.34
CA GLU A 333 11.04 8.97 6.38
C GLU A 333 12.10 9.01 7.50
N GLY A 334 12.59 10.21 7.83
CA GLY A 334 13.55 10.43 8.92
C GLY A 334 12.96 10.33 10.34
N ASP A 335 11.64 10.41 10.48
CA ASP A 335 10.94 10.19 11.76
C ASP A 335 10.69 8.69 12.03
N LEU A 336 10.82 7.82 11.02
CA LEU A 336 10.63 6.37 11.12
C LEU A 336 11.79 5.67 11.83
N LEU A 337 11.79 5.73 13.17
CA LEU A 337 12.86 5.20 14.01
C LEU A 337 13.01 3.67 13.98
N GLY A 338 11.98 2.92 13.59
CA GLY A 338 11.99 1.47 13.56
C GLY A 338 10.73 0.88 12.97
N ASP A 339 10.71 -0.44 12.79
CA ASP A 339 9.51 -1.18 12.41
C ASP A 339 8.98 -1.96 13.63
N LEU A 340 7.67 -2.17 13.68
CA LEU A 340 6.96 -2.81 14.79
C LEU A 340 6.22 -4.09 14.40
N HIS A 341 6.19 -4.46 13.11
CA HIS A 341 5.48 -5.65 12.64
C HIS A 341 6.25 -6.34 11.49
N VAL A 342 7.13 -7.29 11.83
CA VAL A 342 8.01 -7.96 10.86
C VAL A 342 8.05 -9.47 11.10
N HIS A 343 7.76 -10.24 10.05
CA HIS A 343 7.71 -11.71 10.11
C HIS A 343 9.04 -12.32 9.65
N SER A 344 9.55 -13.29 10.41
CA SER A 344 10.70 -14.12 10.01
C SER A 344 10.24 -15.43 9.36
N ARG A 345 11.17 -16.37 9.14
CA ARG A 345 10.86 -17.73 8.68
C ARG A 345 10.17 -18.59 9.76
N ALA A 346 9.95 -18.09 10.97
CA ALA A 346 9.50 -18.92 12.09
C ALA A 346 7.99 -19.25 12.03
N SER A 347 7.12 -18.33 11.60
CA SER A 347 5.73 -18.63 11.23
C SER A 347 5.55 -19.08 9.79
N GLY A 348 6.62 -19.15 8.99
CA GLY A 348 6.62 -19.76 7.65
C GLY A 348 5.96 -18.94 6.53
N ASP A 349 5.48 -17.74 6.85
CA ASP A 349 4.97 -16.71 5.94
C ASP A 349 6.02 -15.65 5.60
N GLY A 350 6.84 -15.27 6.58
CA GLY A 350 8.06 -14.50 6.35
C GLY A 350 9.18 -15.32 5.69
N ARG A 351 10.09 -14.64 4.98
CA ARG A 351 11.09 -15.27 4.10
C ARG A 351 12.52 -15.21 4.63
N SER A 352 12.80 -14.28 5.54
CA SER A 352 14.15 -13.95 6.03
C SER A 352 14.44 -14.58 7.39
N ASP A 353 15.69 -14.98 7.62
CA ASP A 353 16.19 -15.25 8.97
C ASP A 353 16.44 -13.95 9.76
N LEU A 354 16.75 -14.10 11.06
CA LEU A 354 16.88 -12.99 12.00
C LEU A 354 18.08 -12.09 11.64
N GLU A 355 19.21 -12.68 11.25
CA GLU A 355 20.38 -11.97 10.74
C GLU A 355 20.07 -11.12 9.51
N ALA A 356 19.33 -11.65 8.52
CA ALA A 356 18.94 -10.91 7.32
C ALA A 356 17.93 -9.79 7.62
N LEU A 357 16.97 -10.00 8.53
CA LEU A 357 16.06 -8.95 9.00
C LEU A 357 16.82 -7.82 9.71
N ALA A 358 17.75 -8.15 10.60
CA ALA A 358 18.57 -7.17 11.30
C ALA A 358 19.50 -6.39 10.34
N ALA A 359 20.07 -7.05 9.33
CA ALA A 359 20.87 -6.42 8.30
C ALA A 359 20.03 -5.45 7.43
N ALA A 360 18.81 -5.84 7.04
CA ALA A 360 17.88 -4.98 6.31
C ALA A 360 17.46 -3.76 7.16
N GLY A 361 17.10 -3.97 8.44
CA GLY A 361 16.79 -2.88 9.37
C GLY A 361 17.94 -1.89 9.54
N ARG A 362 19.19 -2.40 9.63
CA ARG A 362 20.40 -1.56 9.68
C ARG A 362 20.60 -0.77 8.38
N ALA A 363 20.40 -1.39 7.21
CA ALA A 363 20.53 -0.73 5.91
C ALA A 363 19.49 0.38 5.71
N LEU A 364 18.29 0.22 6.27
CA LEU A 364 17.22 1.22 6.31
C LEU A 364 17.39 2.26 7.44
N GLY A 365 18.52 2.26 8.15
CA GLY A 365 18.83 3.23 9.21
C GLY A 365 17.97 3.10 10.48
N ARG A 366 17.26 1.98 10.66
CA ARG A 366 16.38 1.77 11.82
C ARG A 366 17.19 1.62 13.11
N ARG A 367 16.63 2.16 14.19
CA ARG A 367 17.13 2.04 15.57
C ARG A 367 16.62 0.79 16.25
N TYR A 368 15.39 0.36 15.94
CA TYR A 368 14.79 -0.88 16.44
C TYR A 368 14.00 -1.62 15.36
N LEU A 369 13.74 -2.90 15.60
CA LEU A 369 12.94 -3.78 14.76
C LEU A 369 12.20 -4.77 15.67
N ALA A 370 10.87 -4.78 15.68
CA ALA A 370 10.12 -5.84 16.34
C ALA A 370 9.91 -7.02 15.39
N ILE A 371 10.21 -8.22 15.86
CA ILE A 371 10.03 -9.47 15.12
C ILE A 371 8.83 -10.17 15.74
N THR A 372 7.79 -10.35 14.94
CA THR A 372 6.40 -10.59 15.38
C THR A 372 5.74 -11.66 14.51
N ASP A 373 6.39 -12.80 14.37
CA ASP A 373 5.84 -14.00 13.72
C ASP A 373 4.46 -14.39 14.29
N HIS A 374 3.60 -15.02 13.47
CA HIS A 374 2.22 -15.41 13.83
C HIS A 374 2.17 -16.42 15.00
N SER A 375 1.07 -16.42 15.75
CA SER A 375 0.71 -17.48 16.70
C SER A 375 0.06 -18.73 16.07
N ARG A 376 0.00 -19.82 16.85
CA ARG A 376 -0.41 -21.19 16.48
C ARG A 376 -1.73 -21.37 15.71
N SER A 377 -2.69 -20.46 15.78
CA SER A 377 -3.92 -20.50 14.96
C SER A 377 -3.64 -20.33 13.45
N ARG A 378 -2.45 -19.87 13.09
CA ARG A 378 -1.95 -19.72 11.73
C ARG A 378 -1.08 -20.94 11.35
N PRO A 379 -1.12 -21.45 10.10
CA PRO A 379 -0.28 -22.58 9.70
C PRO A 379 1.21 -22.30 9.93
N LEU A 380 1.92 -23.19 10.63
CA LEU A 380 3.31 -23.04 11.11
C LEU A 380 3.55 -21.95 12.16
N GLY A 381 2.50 -21.23 12.62
CA GLY A 381 2.59 -20.23 13.69
C GLY A 381 3.05 -20.80 15.04
N LEU A 382 3.53 -19.91 15.91
CA LEU A 382 4.22 -20.25 17.15
C LEU A 382 3.25 -20.68 18.27
N ASP A 383 3.50 -21.86 18.83
CA ASP A 383 3.00 -22.29 20.14
C ASP A 383 3.88 -21.70 21.28
N PRO A 384 3.49 -21.83 22.57
CA PRO A 384 4.27 -21.28 23.69
C PRO A 384 5.73 -21.73 23.77
N GLN A 385 6.03 -22.99 23.44
CA GLN A 385 7.40 -23.52 23.50
C GLN A 385 8.25 -22.94 22.37
N ARG A 386 7.69 -22.90 21.14
CA ARG A 386 8.35 -22.28 19.98
C ARG A 386 8.50 -20.78 20.14
N LEU A 387 7.52 -20.09 20.73
CA LEU A 387 7.59 -18.66 21.05
C LEU A 387 8.72 -18.37 22.05
N ALA A 388 8.80 -19.12 23.15
CA ALA A 388 9.85 -18.93 24.15
C ALA A 388 11.26 -19.15 23.57
N ALA A 389 11.43 -20.18 22.74
CA ALA A 389 12.68 -20.45 22.04
C ALA A 389 13.03 -19.34 21.02
N HIS A 390 12.05 -18.86 20.25
CA HIS A 390 12.24 -17.81 19.26
C HIS A 390 12.58 -16.45 19.89
N ALA A 391 11.89 -16.06 20.97
CA ALA A 391 12.21 -14.88 21.76
C ALA A 391 13.63 -14.94 22.37
N GLY A 392 14.06 -16.14 22.79
CA GLY A 392 15.45 -16.38 23.21
C GLY A 392 16.46 -16.15 22.08
N ALA A 393 16.18 -16.65 20.88
CA ALA A 393 17.04 -16.45 19.70
C ALA A 393 17.14 -14.98 19.28
N ILE A 394 16.02 -14.23 19.29
CA ILE A 394 15.98 -12.80 18.99
C ILE A 394 16.86 -12.02 19.99
N ARG A 395 16.68 -12.25 21.29
CA ARG A 395 17.46 -11.56 22.35
C ARG A 395 18.94 -11.94 22.33
N ALA A 396 19.28 -13.18 21.99
CA ALA A 396 20.67 -13.60 21.78
C ALA A 396 21.33 -12.92 20.56
N LEU A 397 20.58 -12.69 19.47
CA LEU A 397 21.05 -11.92 18.33
C LEU A 397 21.18 -10.43 18.65
N ASP A 398 20.23 -9.83 19.39
CA ASP A 398 20.30 -8.44 19.82
C ASP A 398 21.58 -8.15 20.64
N GLY A 399 21.91 -9.03 21.59
CA GLY A 399 23.15 -8.96 22.37
C GLY A 399 24.41 -9.06 21.50
N ARG A 400 24.40 -9.90 20.45
CA ARG A 400 25.48 -9.98 19.44
C ARG A 400 25.59 -8.69 18.61
N LEU A 401 24.46 -8.07 18.27
CA LEU A 401 24.39 -6.83 17.48
C LEU A 401 24.65 -5.56 18.28
N ARG A 402 24.53 -5.63 19.62
CA ARG A 402 24.62 -4.50 20.57
C ARG A 402 23.62 -3.39 20.26
N GLY A 403 22.36 -3.76 20.00
CA GLY A 403 21.25 -2.83 19.80
C GLY A 403 21.30 -2.00 18.51
N LYS A 404 21.80 -2.56 17.39
CA LYS A 404 21.98 -1.83 16.11
C LYS A 404 21.52 -2.62 14.87
N PRO A 405 20.22 -2.64 14.51
CA PRO A 405 19.08 -2.16 15.29
C PRO A 405 18.88 -3.00 16.56
N HIS A 406 18.16 -2.47 17.53
CA HIS A 406 17.67 -3.22 18.68
C HIS A 406 16.52 -4.14 18.26
N LEU A 407 16.65 -5.43 18.51
CA LEU A 407 15.63 -6.42 18.15
C LEU A 407 14.68 -6.66 19.33
N LEU A 408 13.40 -6.34 19.15
CA LEU A 408 12.35 -6.58 20.13
C LEU A 408 11.74 -7.96 19.87
N ALA A 409 11.74 -8.85 20.86
CA ALA A 409 11.11 -10.15 20.75
C ALA A 409 9.59 -10.03 20.93
N GLY A 410 8.82 -10.34 19.89
CA GLY A 410 7.37 -10.23 19.91
C GLY A 410 6.64 -11.36 19.19
N VAL A 411 5.36 -11.11 18.91
CA VAL A 411 4.44 -12.04 18.22
C VAL A 411 3.30 -11.23 17.58
N GLU A 412 2.77 -11.66 16.45
CA GLU A 412 1.40 -11.33 16.05
C GLU A 412 0.47 -12.45 16.56
N VAL A 413 -0.34 -12.15 17.60
CA VAL A 413 -1.27 -13.11 18.20
C VAL A 413 -2.67 -12.96 17.63
N ASP A 414 -3.25 -14.07 17.14
CA ASP A 414 -4.62 -14.12 16.65
C ASP A 414 -5.62 -13.77 17.78
N ILE A 415 -6.53 -12.83 17.52
CA ILE A 415 -7.70 -12.57 18.35
C ILE A 415 -8.78 -13.59 17.99
N LEU A 416 -9.03 -14.55 18.88
CA LEU A 416 -10.01 -15.61 18.66
C LEU A 416 -11.45 -15.07 18.56
N PRO A 417 -12.41 -15.83 18.00
CA PRO A 417 -13.81 -15.40 17.87
C PRO A 417 -14.54 -15.09 19.19
N THR A 418 -13.97 -15.49 20.32
CA THR A 418 -14.44 -15.20 21.68
C THR A 418 -13.91 -13.86 22.23
N GLY A 419 -12.96 -13.23 21.53
CA GLY A 419 -12.19 -12.09 22.02
C GLY A 419 -11.08 -12.45 23.03
N ALA A 420 -10.75 -13.74 23.17
CA ALA A 420 -9.53 -14.18 23.84
C ALA A 420 -8.35 -14.16 22.87
N LEU A 421 -7.12 -14.10 23.39
CA LEU A 421 -5.90 -14.23 22.60
C LEU A 421 -5.56 -15.72 22.35
N ASP A 422 -4.95 -16.02 21.21
CA ASP A 422 -4.57 -17.38 20.82
C ASP A 422 -3.43 -17.99 21.68
N LEU A 423 -2.71 -17.19 22.47
CA LEU A 423 -1.65 -17.63 23.38
C LEU A 423 -1.89 -17.16 24.82
N PRO A 424 -1.32 -17.84 25.84
CA PRO A 424 -1.52 -17.48 27.25
C PRO A 424 -0.99 -16.08 27.57
N GLU A 425 -1.78 -15.29 28.30
CA GLU A 425 -1.43 -13.92 28.67
C GLU A 425 -0.11 -13.83 29.47
N HIS A 426 0.24 -14.87 30.23
CA HIS A 426 1.50 -14.93 30.99
C HIS A 426 2.75 -15.15 30.11
N ASP A 427 2.61 -15.75 28.92
CA ASP A 427 3.70 -15.83 27.95
C ASP A 427 3.82 -14.53 27.17
N LEU A 428 2.68 -13.95 26.76
CA LEU A 428 2.62 -12.66 26.07
C LEU A 428 3.19 -11.52 26.93
N ALA A 429 2.94 -11.54 28.24
CA ALA A 429 3.50 -10.56 29.19
C ALA A 429 5.04 -10.63 29.35
N ARG A 430 5.71 -11.63 28.76
CA ARG A 430 7.18 -11.80 28.77
C ARG A 430 7.84 -11.36 27.45
N LEU A 431 7.07 -10.83 26.51
CA LEU A 431 7.53 -10.29 25.22
C LEU A 431 7.78 -8.78 25.28
N ASP A 432 8.64 -8.30 24.40
CA ASP A 432 9.02 -6.89 24.28
C ASP A 432 8.01 -6.11 23.41
N CYS A 433 7.27 -6.81 22.54
CA CYS A 433 6.13 -6.29 21.79
C CYS A 433 5.05 -7.37 21.66
N VAL A 434 3.78 -7.00 21.80
CA VAL A 434 2.63 -7.89 21.52
C VAL A 434 1.71 -7.19 20.54
N VAL A 435 1.71 -7.68 19.32
CA VAL A 435 0.82 -7.25 18.25
C VAL A 435 -0.37 -8.22 18.23
N ALA A 436 -1.60 -7.72 18.16
CA ALA A 436 -2.80 -8.56 18.08
C ALA A 436 -3.57 -8.26 16.78
N GLY A 437 -4.12 -9.29 16.13
CA GLY A 437 -4.80 -9.14 14.84
C GLY A 437 -6.05 -10.02 14.68
N VAL A 438 -6.85 -9.74 13.65
CA VAL A 438 -8.03 -10.56 13.31
C VAL A 438 -7.82 -11.19 11.93
N HIS A 439 -7.69 -12.51 11.89
CA HIS A 439 -7.34 -13.25 10.66
C HIS A 439 -8.43 -14.24 10.20
N ALA A 440 -9.54 -14.33 10.93
CA ALA A 440 -10.68 -15.22 10.64
C ALA A 440 -12.00 -14.65 11.19
N ARG A 441 -13.14 -15.12 10.63
CA ARG A 441 -14.51 -14.63 10.91
C ARG A 441 -14.66 -13.11 10.69
N PHE A 442 -14.57 -12.71 9.42
CA PHE A 442 -14.78 -11.32 8.98
C PHE A 442 -16.26 -10.95 8.74
N GLY A 443 -17.13 -11.94 8.53
CA GLY A 443 -18.56 -11.74 8.23
C GLY A 443 -19.49 -11.65 9.44
N ASP A 444 -18.96 -11.52 10.66
CA ASP A 444 -19.75 -11.29 11.86
C ASP A 444 -20.17 -9.79 11.94
N PRO A 445 -21.28 -9.42 12.63
CA PRO A 445 -21.78 -8.04 12.65
C PRO A 445 -20.86 -7.03 13.35
N ALA A 446 -21.00 -5.73 13.01
CA ALA A 446 -20.12 -4.65 13.48
C ALA A 446 -19.87 -4.64 15.00
N ALA A 447 -20.94 -4.63 15.80
CA ALA A 447 -20.84 -4.66 17.26
C ALA A 447 -20.12 -5.91 17.79
N ARG A 448 -20.30 -7.08 17.14
CA ARG A 448 -19.63 -8.33 17.53
C ARG A 448 -18.13 -8.31 17.20
N ASN A 449 -17.74 -7.73 16.08
CA ASN A 449 -16.32 -7.55 15.72
C ASN A 449 -15.65 -6.56 16.68
N THR A 450 -16.31 -5.43 16.96
CA THR A 450 -15.85 -4.46 17.96
C THR A 450 -15.72 -5.13 19.34
N ASP A 451 -16.75 -5.80 19.86
CA ASP A 451 -16.72 -6.43 21.19
C ASP A 451 -15.62 -7.51 21.31
N ARG A 452 -15.40 -8.29 20.25
CA ARG A 452 -14.30 -9.27 20.14
C ARG A 452 -12.93 -8.61 20.31
N ILE A 453 -12.69 -7.49 19.62
CA ILE A 453 -11.40 -6.78 19.68
C ILE A 453 -11.26 -6.02 21.00
N VAL A 454 -12.30 -5.31 21.45
CA VAL A 454 -12.30 -4.56 22.72
C VAL A 454 -12.01 -5.48 23.91
N ARG A 455 -12.50 -6.74 23.89
CA ARG A 455 -12.13 -7.75 24.89
C ARG A 455 -10.62 -8.08 24.85
N ALA A 456 -10.05 -8.25 23.66
CA ALA A 456 -8.63 -8.55 23.51
C ALA A 456 -7.74 -7.38 23.97
N LEU A 457 -8.12 -6.13 23.69
CA LEU A 457 -7.39 -4.95 24.20
C LEU A 457 -7.38 -4.91 25.74
N ARG A 458 -8.52 -5.27 26.36
CA ARG A 458 -8.74 -5.33 27.81
C ARG A 458 -7.99 -6.44 28.55
N SER A 459 -7.23 -7.29 27.85
CA SER A 459 -6.24 -8.19 28.47
C SER A 459 -5.07 -7.41 29.11
N GLY A 460 -4.81 -6.17 28.65
CA GLY A 460 -3.71 -5.33 29.13
C GLY A 460 -2.32 -5.71 28.58
N VAL A 461 -2.14 -6.93 28.04
CA VAL A 461 -0.86 -7.42 27.47
C VAL A 461 -0.65 -7.01 26.01
N VAL A 462 -1.70 -6.61 25.28
CA VAL A 462 -1.61 -6.10 23.92
C VAL A 462 -0.93 -4.72 23.91
N HIS A 463 -0.04 -4.49 22.95
CA HIS A 463 0.67 -3.22 22.73
C HIS A 463 0.22 -2.54 21.43
N VAL A 464 -0.05 -3.32 20.38
CA VAL A 464 -0.50 -2.83 19.06
C VAL A 464 -1.68 -3.67 18.56
N LEU A 465 -2.71 -3.04 18.00
CA LEU A 465 -3.72 -3.72 17.16
C LEU A 465 -3.29 -3.59 15.69
N ALA A 466 -2.94 -4.71 15.07
CA ALA A 466 -2.55 -4.79 13.67
C ALA A 466 -3.74 -4.66 12.71
N HIS A 467 -3.46 -4.15 11.51
CA HIS A 467 -4.37 -3.96 10.36
C HIS A 467 -5.85 -3.88 10.79
N PRO A 468 -6.26 -2.78 11.46
CA PRO A 468 -7.45 -2.82 12.32
C PRO A 468 -8.79 -3.09 11.63
N THR A 469 -8.89 -2.92 10.31
CA THR A 469 -10.10 -3.26 9.54
C THR A 469 -9.98 -4.60 8.80
N GLY A 470 -8.80 -5.22 8.79
CA GLY A 470 -8.52 -6.49 8.12
C GLY A 470 -8.76 -6.47 6.61
N ARG A 471 -8.72 -5.29 5.98
CA ARG A 471 -8.94 -5.13 4.54
C ARG A 471 -7.75 -5.62 3.71
N GLU A 472 -8.03 -6.04 2.48
CA GLU A 472 -7.05 -6.34 1.44
C GLU A 472 -7.50 -5.66 0.13
N LEU A 473 -6.88 -4.53 -0.21
CA LEU A 473 -7.22 -3.65 -1.33
C LEU A 473 -7.31 -4.43 -2.65
N GLY A 474 -8.44 -4.27 -3.34
CA GLY A 474 -8.79 -5.05 -4.54
C GLY A 474 -9.49 -6.38 -4.23
N THR A 475 -9.06 -7.09 -3.19
CA THR A 475 -9.49 -8.44 -2.81
C THR A 475 -10.69 -8.44 -1.84
N ARG A 476 -10.49 -7.98 -0.61
CA ARG A 476 -11.43 -8.06 0.52
C ARG A 476 -11.66 -6.68 1.13
N ASP A 477 -12.92 -6.30 1.33
CA ASP A 477 -13.25 -5.07 2.07
C ASP A 477 -12.88 -5.20 3.57
N GLY A 478 -12.82 -4.07 4.28
CA GLY A 478 -12.68 -4.11 5.73
C GLY A 478 -13.90 -4.77 6.38
N TYR A 479 -13.69 -5.56 7.43
CA TYR A 479 -14.81 -6.15 8.16
C TYR A 479 -15.58 -5.06 8.94
N ALA A 480 -16.88 -5.25 9.12
CA ALA A 480 -17.74 -4.24 9.71
C ALA A 480 -17.30 -3.93 11.16
N LEU A 481 -17.22 -2.64 11.50
CA LEU A 481 -16.71 -2.16 12.78
C LEU A 481 -17.42 -0.90 13.26
N GLU A 482 -17.64 -0.82 14.57
CA GLU A 482 -18.03 0.42 15.24
C GLU A 482 -16.76 1.17 15.65
N LEU A 483 -16.22 1.97 14.71
CA LEU A 483 -14.87 2.55 14.84
C LEU A 483 -14.70 3.39 16.11
N ASP A 484 -15.64 4.27 16.45
CA ASP A 484 -15.49 5.16 17.61
C ASP A 484 -15.34 4.40 18.93
N ARG A 485 -16.06 3.28 19.10
CA ARG A 485 -15.92 2.38 20.26
C ARG A 485 -14.55 1.70 20.30
N LEU A 486 -13.99 1.36 19.14
CA LEU A 486 -12.65 0.78 19.02
C LEU A 486 -11.56 1.81 19.34
N LEU A 487 -11.69 3.04 18.83
CA LEU A 487 -10.79 4.16 19.13
C LEU A 487 -10.79 4.50 20.62
N GLU A 488 -11.98 4.53 21.23
CA GLU A 488 -12.11 4.75 22.68
C GLU A 488 -11.44 3.64 23.48
N ALA A 489 -11.73 2.38 23.21
CA ALA A 489 -11.11 1.27 23.94
C ALA A 489 -9.58 1.21 23.78
N ALA A 490 -9.05 1.49 22.58
CA ALA A 490 -7.61 1.57 22.35
C ALA A 490 -6.97 2.71 23.15
N ARG A 491 -7.63 3.88 23.21
CA ARG A 491 -7.22 5.03 24.02
C ARG A 491 -7.30 4.75 25.53
N GLU A 492 -8.31 4.03 26.00
CA GLU A 492 -8.47 3.67 27.42
C GLU A 492 -7.41 2.66 27.89
N GLU A 493 -7.16 1.62 27.09
CA GLU A 493 -6.20 0.55 27.43
C GLU A 493 -4.76 0.89 27.04
N GLY A 494 -4.52 2.02 26.37
CA GLY A 494 -3.19 2.47 25.95
C GLY A 494 -2.56 1.63 24.84
N VAL A 495 -3.38 1.12 23.91
CA VAL A 495 -2.97 0.29 22.77
C VAL A 495 -2.81 1.16 21.52
N ALA A 496 -1.69 1.00 20.80
CA ALA A 496 -1.50 1.67 19.52
C ALA A 496 -2.34 1.00 18.41
N LEU A 497 -2.88 1.80 17.50
CA LEU A 497 -3.53 1.29 16.28
C LEU A 497 -2.52 1.31 15.14
N GLU A 498 -2.34 0.17 14.47
CA GLU A 498 -1.42 0.06 13.35
C GLU A 498 -1.91 0.84 12.13
N VAL A 499 -0.94 1.40 11.41
CA VAL A 499 -1.11 1.81 10.02
C VAL A 499 -0.17 0.94 9.19
N ASN A 500 -0.72 -0.12 8.59
CA ASN A 500 0.04 -1.23 8.04
C ASN A 500 0.56 -0.89 6.64
N ALA A 501 1.88 -0.85 6.49
CA ALA A 501 2.53 -0.42 5.25
C ALA A 501 2.60 -1.48 4.14
N MET A 502 1.98 -2.66 4.31
CA MET A 502 1.82 -3.60 3.20
C MET A 502 0.97 -2.94 2.10
N PRO A 503 1.43 -2.90 0.83
CA PRO A 503 0.73 -2.17 -0.24
C PRO A 503 -0.68 -2.68 -0.56
N GLU A 504 -0.97 -3.93 -0.22
CA GLU A 504 -2.26 -4.59 -0.34
C GLU A 504 -3.20 -4.25 0.84
N ARG A 505 -2.73 -3.56 1.89
CA ARG A 505 -3.52 -3.25 3.10
C ARG A 505 -3.71 -1.76 3.31
N LEU A 506 -2.60 -1.03 3.46
CA LEU A 506 -2.57 0.40 3.86
C LEU A 506 -3.48 0.70 5.07
N ASP A 507 -3.58 -0.24 6.02
CA ASP A 507 -4.67 -0.32 7.00
C ASP A 507 -4.15 -0.08 8.42
N LEU A 508 -4.50 0.98 9.14
CA LEU A 508 -5.69 1.82 9.01
C LEU A 508 -5.72 2.81 7.82
N GLY A 509 -6.85 2.86 7.10
CA GLY A 509 -7.08 3.86 6.04
C GLY A 509 -7.14 5.30 6.56
N ALA A 510 -6.91 6.29 5.69
CA ALA A 510 -6.76 7.71 6.08
C ALA A 510 -7.98 8.31 6.81
N GLU A 511 -9.19 7.81 6.54
CA GLU A 511 -10.40 8.18 7.28
C GLU A 511 -10.34 7.69 8.72
N GLY A 512 -9.93 6.43 8.93
CA GLY A 512 -9.66 5.90 10.27
C GLY A 512 -8.49 6.58 10.97
N CYS A 513 -7.40 6.89 10.27
CA CYS A 513 -6.26 7.65 10.84
C CYS A 513 -6.67 9.05 11.29
N ARG A 514 -7.57 9.72 10.56
CA ARG A 514 -8.13 11.02 10.98
C ARG A 514 -9.07 10.90 12.16
N ALA A 515 -9.92 9.88 12.20
CA ALA A 515 -10.77 9.59 13.35
C ALA A 515 -9.93 9.27 14.61
N ALA A 516 -8.91 8.43 14.49
CA ALA A 516 -7.96 8.12 15.56
C ALA A 516 -7.22 9.38 16.04
N ARG A 517 -6.76 10.26 15.13
CA ARG A 517 -6.16 11.54 15.50
C ARG A 517 -7.15 12.47 16.20
N ALA A 518 -8.42 12.51 15.78
CA ALA A 518 -9.44 13.33 16.43
C ALA A 518 -9.74 12.83 17.86
N ALA A 519 -9.88 11.52 18.04
CA ALA A 519 -10.08 10.89 19.35
C ALA A 519 -8.85 11.05 20.29
N GLY A 520 -7.63 10.98 19.76
CA GLY A 520 -6.39 11.21 20.52
C GLY A 520 -6.07 12.68 20.78
N GLY A 521 -6.54 13.60 19.94
CA GLY A 521 -6.27 15.04 20.05
C GLY A 521 -6.94 15.72 21.25
N ALA A 522 -7.93 15.08 21.87
CA ALA A 522 -8.71 15.60 22.99
C ALA A 522 -7.98 15.45 24.36
N GLY A 523 -6.73 15.88 24.46
CA GLY A 523 -6.01 16.05 25.74
C GLY A 523 -5.90 14.79 26.61
N GLY A 524 -5.90 13.60 26.00
CA GLY A 524 -5.98 12.32 26.71
C GLY A 524 -4.67 11.91 27.37
N ASP A 525 -4.58 12.09 28.68
CA ASP A 525 -3.40 11.79 29.49
C ASP A 525 -2.95 10.31 29.43
N LEU A 526 -1.80 10.07 28.79
CA LEU A 526 -1.14 8.75 28.66
C LEU A 526 -0.61 8.21 30.00
N ASP A 527 -0.44 9.07 31.02
CA ASP A 527 0.09 8.72 32.34
C ASP A 527 -0.81 7.72 33.10
N ARG A 528 -2.07 7.52 32.66
CA ARG A 528 -2.97 6.49 33.20
C ARG A 528 -2.36 5.08 33.21
N ARG A 529 -1.50 4.71 32.26
CA ARG A 529 -0.87 3.36 32.24
C ARG A 529 0.32 3.26 33.20
N ALA A 530 1.09 4.34 33.38
CA ALA A 530 2.16 4.39 34.38
C ALA A 530 1.59 4.26 35.80
N ARG A 531 0.54 5.04 36.11
CA ARG A 531 -0.18 4.96 37.40
C ARG A 531 -0.81 3.58 37.64
N ARG A 532 -1.30 2.89 36.60
CA ARG A 532 -1.86 1.52 36.72
C ARG A 532 -0.83 0.40 36.92
N ARG A 533 0.41 0.55 36.43
CA ARG A 533 1.52 -0.38 36.76
C ARG A 533 2.00 -0.15 38.21
N ALA A 534 2.24 1.10 38.59
CA ALA A 534 2.65 1.45 39.96
C ALA A 534 1.66 0.97 41.05
N ALA A 535 0.37 0.84 40.71
CA ALA A 535 -0.67 0.33 41.61
C ALA A 535 -0.86 -1.21 41.59
N ARG A 536 0.01 -1.97 40.90
CA ARG A 536 -0.12 -3.45 40.76
C ARG A 536 1.16 -4.23 41.05
N GLU A 537 2.30 -3.58 41.21
CA GLU A 537 3.57 -4.23 41.54
C GLU A 537 3.91 -3.97 43.03
N PRO A 538 4.06 -5.00 43.89
CA PRO A 538 4.73 -4.82 45.18
C PRO A 538 6.21 -4.51 44.92
N PRO A 539 6.90 -3.76 45.80
CA PRO A 539 8.27 -3.32 45.54
C PRO A 539 9.22 -4.52 45.43
N LEU A 540 9.80 -4.71 44.24
CA LEU A 540 10.82 -5.74 44.01
C LEU A 540 12.06 -5.45 44.86
N ARG A 541 12.22 -6.23 45.93
CA ARG A 541 13.43 -6.21 46.77
C ARG A 541 14.62 -6.65 45.93
N GLY A 542 15.60 -5.75 45.76
CA GLY A 542 16.93 -6.13 45.29
C GLY A 542 17.72 -6.87 46.37
N VAL A 543 18.44 -7.91 45.96
CA VAL A 543 19.53 -8.57 46.68
C VAL A 543 20.55 -8.96 45.61
N GLY A 544 21.86 -8.68 45.67
CA GLY A 544 22.69 -8.06 46.71
C GLY A 544 24.01 -8.85 46.82
N GLY A 545 25.20 -8.28 46.99
CA GLY A 545 25.66 -6.88 47.01
C GLY A 545 27.11 -6.81 46.45
N ALA A 546 28.07 -6.01 46.93
CA ALA A 546 28.10 -5.00 48.00
C ALA A 546 29.27 -3.98 47.70
N PRO A 547 29.79 -3.14 48.62
CA PRO A 547 29.58 -1.69 48.53
C PRO A 547 30.85 -0.82 48.37
N GLY A 548 30.67 0.46 48.04
CA GLY A 548 31.77 1.44 47.93
C GLY A 548 31.37 2.91 47.92
N VAL A 549 31.29 3.52 49.11
CA VAL A 549 31.51 4.95 49.46
C VAL A 549 30.80 6.07 48.65
N ALA A 550 29.72 6.57 49.26
CA ALA A 550 29.33 7.98 49.50
C ALA A 550 29.59 9.16 48.51
N GLY A 551 28.58 10.04 48.40
CA GLY A 551 28.69 11.41 47.86
C GLY A 551 28.36 11.53 46.37
N GLY A 552 27.65 12.55 45.88
CA GLY A 552 27.00 13.67 46.55
C GLY A 552 26.03 14.40 45.60
N GLU A 553 25.36 15.45 46.06
CA GLU A 553 24.41 16.23 45.24
C GLU A 553 25.13 17.10 44.20
N GLY A 554 24.52 17.27 43.02
CA GLY A 554 25.08 18.15 41.97
C GLY A 554 24.14 18.36 40.77
N ARG A 555 23.79 19.62 40.51
CA ARG A 555 23.20 20.07 39.24
C ARG A 555 24.26 20.80 38.42
N ALA A 556 23.96 21.03 37.14
CA ALA A 556 24.63 21.96 36.23
C ALA A 556 26.05 21.54 35.77
N GLU A 557 26.61 22.03 34.66
CA GLU A 557 26.00 22.55 33.42
C GLU A 557 26.96 22.39 32.21
N HIS A 558 26.45 22.70 31.02
CA HIS A 558 27.12 23.07 29.76
C HIS A 558 28.66 23.09 29.62
N ALA A 559 29.09 22.60 28.43
CA ALA A 559 30.21 23.11 27.61
C ALA A 559 31.66 22.88 28.08
N ALA A 560 32.70 22.94 27.22
CA ALA A 560 32.82 22.64 25.78
C ALA A 560 34.31 22.55 25.34
N ALA A 561 34.53 22.12 24.10
CA ALA A 561 35.68 22.43 23.22
C ALA A 561 37.07 21.77 23.43
N ALA A 562 37.47 21.04 22.37
CA ALA A 562 38.81 20.95 21.77
C ALA A 562 39.99 20.27 22.55
N GLY A 563 41.04 19.83 21.82
CA GLY A 563 42.25 19.25 22.45
C GLY A 563 43.33 18.63 21.55
N ALA A 564 42.99 18.00 20.42
CA ALA A 564 43.91 17.50 19.37
C ALA A 564 44.97 16.42 19.78
N ALA A 565 45.82 16.08 18.79
CA ALA A 565 47.06 15.26 18.82
C ALA A 565 46.98 13.72 19.01
N THR A 566 47.79 13.02 18.22
CA THR A 566 47.95 11.55 18.09
C THR A 566 49.41 11.27 17.63
N PRO A 567 49.87 10.02 17.55
CA PRO A 567 50.31 9.07 18.61
C PRO A 567 51.85 9.16 18.83
N PRO A 568 52.56 8.15 19.39
CA PRO A 568 52.96 6.95 18.61
C PRO A 568 53.02 5.64 19.45
N GLY A 569 53.47 4.54 18.82
CA GLY A 569 54.11 3.42 19.53
C GLY A 569 53.37 2.08 19.54
N ALA A 570 53.82 1.15 18.69
CA ALA A 570 53.62 -0.29 18.86
C ALA A 570 54.97 -0.99 18.66
N PRO A 571 55.17 -2.17 19.28
CA PRO A 571 55.79 -3.26 18.53
C PRO A 571 55.02 -4.60 18.63
N ARG A 572 55.52 -5.63 17.96
CA ARG A 572 54.89 -6.95 17.75
C ARG A 572 55.82 -8.10 18.20
N ALA A 573 55.27 -9.18 18.74
CA ALA A 573 55.67 -10.60 18.52
C ALA A 573 54.75 -11.51 19.40
N ARG A 574 54.11 -12.61 18.97
CA ARG A 574 54.54 -13.86 18.28
C ARG A 574 55.33 -14.86 19.16
N ALA A 575 54.68 -15.96 19.56
CA ALA A 575 55.21 -17.34 19.63
C ALA A 575 54.07 -18.37 19.83
N ALA A 576 54.32 -19.69 19.67
CA ALA A 576 53.31 -20.75 19.80
C ALA A 576 53.87 -22.18 20.08
N ALA A 577 53.10 -23.03 20.77
CA ALA A 577 53.23 -24.50 20.92
C ALA A 577 51.82 -25.06 21.31
N ARG A 578 51.27 -26.20 20.83
CA ARG A 578 51.68 -27.64 20.82
C ARG A 578 51.70 -28.27 22.23
N ALA A 579 51.09 -29.42 22.55
CA ALA A 579 50.16 -30.34 21.83
C ALA A 579 49.17 -31.03 22.85
N ARG A 580 48.79 -32.33 22.96
CA ARG A 580 49.15 -33.62 22.32
C ARG A 580 48.12 -34.79 22.59
N VAL A 581 47.35 -35.21 21.56
CA VAL A 581 46.91 -36.61 21.25
C VAL A 581 46.12 -37.49 22.28
N SER A 582 44.96 -38.02 21.84
CA SER A 582 44.58 -39.46 21.91
C SER A 582 43.56 -39.83 20.80
N ARG A 583 43.07 -41.09 20.70
CA ARG A 583 42.90 -41.79 19.38
C ARG A 583 41.76 -42.85 19.32
N ALA A 584 41.43 -43.25 18.07
CA ALA A 584 40.62 -44.42 17.60
C ALA A 584 39.10 -44.19 17.38
N GLY A 585 38.46 -44.85 16.40
CA GLY A 585 39.02 -45.65 15.29
C GLY A 585 37.99 -46.52 14.51
N GLY A 586 38.22 -46.72 13.20
CA GLY A 586 37.42 -47.61 12.32
C GLY A 586 36.09 -47.02 11.80
N GLY A 587 35.60 -47.36 10.60
CA GLY A 587 36.21 -48.17 9.52
C GLY A 587 35.40 -48.11 8.21
N ALA A 588 36.07 -48.36 7.09
CA ALA A 588 35.52 -48.61 5.74
C ALA A 588 36.22 -49.92 5.23
N PRO A 589 35.97 -50.52 4.03
CA PRO A 589 35.77 -49.85 2.73
C PRO A 589 34.96 -50.65 1.65
N TRP A 590 35.20 -50.35 0.35
CA TRP A 590 34.87 -51.16 -0.87
C TRP A 590 33.39 -51.20 -1.33
N CYS A 591 33.01 -51.42 -2.60
CA CYS A 591 33.64 -51.29 -3.96
C CYS A 591 32.53 -51.50 -5.03
N SER A 592 32.63 -51.23 -6.36
CA SER A 592 33.44 -50.30 -7.19
C SER A 592 32.99 -50.41 -8.68
N ARG A 593 33.49 -49.52 -9.57
CA ARG A 593 33.50 -49.63 -11.07
C ARG A 593 32.09 -49.47 -11.74
N THR A 594 31.92 -49.14 -13.04
CA THR A 594 32.78 -48.85 -14.22
C THR A 594 31.95 -47.99 -15.23
N GLY A 595 32.47 -47.25 -16.23
CA GLY A 595 33.84 -46.82 -16.57
C GLY A 595 34.08 -46.58 -18.10
N GLY A 596 34.99 -45.66 -18.46
CA GLY A 596 35.51 -45.43 -19.85
C GLY A 596 34.59 -44.63 -20.79
N ARG A 597 34.99 -44.16 -22.00
CA ARG A 597 36.25 -44.13 -22.81
C ARG A 597 36.11 -42.91 -23.80
N ARG A 598 37.08 -42.31 -24.51
CA ARG A 598 38.57 -42.34 -24.63
C ARG A 598 39.04 -41.05 -25.38
N GLY A 599 40.29 -40.59 -25.19
CA GLY A 599 41.02 -39.67 -26.11
C GLY A 599 40.94 -38.16 -25.79
N GLY A 600 41.96 -37.33 -26.09
CA GLY A 600 43.28 -37.62 -26.71
C GLY A 600 44.31 -36.48 -26.51
N CYS A 601 45.59 -36.81 -26.71
CA CYS A 601 46.80 -35.97 -26.49
C CYS A 601 46.79 -34.63 -27.28
N TRP A 602 47.51 -33.56 -26.90
CA TRP A 602 48.99 -33.45 -26.88
C TRP A 602 49.58 -32.34 -25.96
N ARG A 603 50.92 -32.34 -25.89
CA ARG A 603 51.92 -31.38 -25.31
C ARG A 603 51.61 -29.90 -25.65
N SER A 604 52.12 -28.82 -25.02
CA SER A 604 52.98 -28.50 -23.84
C SER A 604 53.05 -26.94 -23.72
N GLY A 605 53.59 -26.25 -22.69
CA GLY A 605 54.23 -26.61 -21.41
C GLY A 605 55.14 -25.47 -20.87
N TRP A 606 55.75 -25.65 -19.69
CA TRP A 606 56.72 -24.75 -19.00
C TRP A 606 56.20 -23.38 -18.44
N SER A 607 56.97 -22.87 -17.46
CA SER A 607 57.06 -21.54 -16.78
C SER A 607 56.08 -20.38 -17.12
N GLY A 608 55.69 -19.49 -16.20
CA GLY A 608 55.98 -19.40 -14.75
C GLY A 608 56.14 -17.96 -14.19
N SER A 609 55.72 -17.73 -12.93
CA SER A 609 55.98 -16.53 -12.08
C SER A 609 55.27 -15.19 -12.40
N GLY A 610 55.17 -14.31 -11.37
CA GLY A 610 54.45 -13.00 -11.38
C GLY A 610 53.12 -13.06 -10.61
N ARG A 611 52.95 -12.53 -9.39
CA ARG A 611 53.12 -11.15 -8.85
C ARG A 611 52.31 -10.10 -9.63
N GLY A 612 51.38 -9.34 -9.04
CA GLY A 612 50.86 -9.35 -7.67
C GLY A 612 49.93 -8.16 -7.35
N THR A 613 49.37 -8.16 -6.12
CA THR A 613 48.88 -7.02 -5.31
C THR A 613 48.22 -5.77 -5.95
N ARG A 614 46.98 -5.53 -5.49
CA ARG A 614 46.31 -4.24 -5.14
C ARG A 614 47.17 -2.97 -5.16
N TRP A 615 46.57 -1.82 -5.50
CA TRP A 615 46.36 -0.67 -4.57
C TRP A 615 45.32 0.34 -5.14
N CYS A 616 45.02 1.41 -4.40
CA CYS A 616 43.97 2.42 -4.70
C CYS A 616 44.55 3.84 -4.87
N TRP A 617 43.66 4.85 -4.82
CA TRP A 617 43.87 6.32 -4.90
C TRP A 617 43.93 6.90 -6.33
N ALA A 618 43.37 8.07 -6.72
CA ALA A 618 42.39 9.08 -6.22
C ALA A 618 42.91 10.53 -6.45
N TRP A 619 42.04 11.54 -6.19
CA TRP A 619 42.16 12.97 -6.57
C TRP A 619 41.91 13.25 -8.09
N ARG A 620 41.56 14.48 -8.54
CA ARG A 620 41.35 15.78 -7.87
C ARG A 620 40.27 16.61 -8.61
N ALA A 621 39.42 17.36 -7.88
CA ALA A 621 38.63 18.47 -8.44
C ALA A 621 38.26 19.46 -7.31
N ALA A 622 38.28 20.77 -7.58
CA ALA A 622 38.07 21.83 -6.59
C ALA A 622 36.79 22.66 -6.85
N ALA A 623 36.42 23.51 -5.88
CA ALA A 623 35.07 24.03 -5.72
C ALA A 623 34.68 25.21 -6.64
N CYS A 624 33.38 25.28 -7.00
CA CYS A 624 32.67 26.57 -7.05
C CYS A 624 31.14 26.46 -6.85
N ARG A 625 30.64 27.26 -5.89
CA ARG A 625 29.32 27.94 -5.81
C ARG A 625 28.02 27.13 -6.06
N SER A 626 27.44 26.68 -4.94
CA SER A 626 26.01 26.84 -4.57
C SER A 626 24.91 26.46 -5.59
N ARG A 627 24.51 25.18 -5.60
CA ARG A 627 23.12 24.73 -5.86
C ARG A 627 22.81 23.48 -5.01
N PRO A 628 21.59 23.31 -4.46
CA PRO A 628 21.23 22.08 -3.74
C PRO A 628 21.11 20.90 -4.73
N ARG A 629 21.97 19.89 -4.58
CA ARG A 629 21.87 18.62 -5.31
C ARG A 629 21.05 17.61 -4.49
N TRP A 630 20.01 17.06 -5.10
CA TRP A 630 19.36 15.85 -4.58
C TRP A 630 20.29 14.64 -4.76
N PRO A 631 20.41 13.74 -3.77
CA PRO A 631 21.19 12.52 -3.92
C PRO A 631 20.44 11.52 -4.81
N ALA A 632 21.13 10.94 -5.79
CA ALA A 632 20.62 9.78 -6.52
C ALA A 632 20.50 8.59 -5.54
N ARG A 633 19.32 7.97 -5.46
CA ARG A 633 19.09 6.80 -4.62
C ARG A 633 19.28 5.49 -5.39
N SER A 634 19.73 4.48 -4.67
CA SER A 634 19.74 3.07 -5.08
C SER A 634 18.31 2.47 -5.14
N ALA A 635 18.23 1.23 -5.63
CA ALA A 635 17.01 0.46 -5.92
C ALA A 635 15.88 0.55 -4.86
N PRO A 636 14.60 0.43 -5.27
CA PRO A 636 13.44 0.73 -4.42
C PRO A 636 13.29 -0.21 -3.24
N SER A 637 13.47 0.33 -2.04
CA SER A 637 13.03 -0.29 -0.78
C SER A 637 11.57 0.06 -0.51
N TRP A 638 10.68 -0.94 -0.54
CA TRP A 638 9.23 -0.77 -0.39
C TRP A 638 8.76 -0.51 1.05
N THR A 639 9.15 0.62 1.66
CA THR A 639 8.34 1.21 2.75
C THR A 639 7.21 2.02 2.15
N CYS A 640 5.95 1.67 2.42
CA CYS A 640 4.81 2.38 1.81
C CYS A 640 4.46 3.68 2.56
N TRP A 641 4.48 4.79 1.83
CA TRP A 641 4.49 6.18 2.34
C TRP A 641 3.15 6.71 2.89
N TRP A 642 2.19 5.84 3.21
CA TRP A 642 0.88 6.20 3.77
C TRP A 642 0.89 6.30 5.30
N CYS A 643 1.77 5.52 5.95
CA CYS A 643 1.47 5.00 7.28
C CYS A 643 1.93 5.88 8.46
N ALA A 644 2.92 6.74 8.22
CA ALA A 644 3.33 7.75 9.18
C ALA A 644 3.11 9.13 8.55
N SER A 645 2.13 9.87 9.07
CA SER A 645 1.88 11.26 8.65
C SER A 645 1.34 12.17 9.75
N TRP A 646 1.14 11.69 10.99
CA TRP A 646 0.28 12.38 11.97
C TRP A 646 0.68 12.26 13.45
N ALA A 647 1.94 12.51 13.82
CA ALA A 647 2.32 12.60 15.23
C ALA A 647 3.55 13.48 15.53
N ARG A 648 3.32 14.72 15.98
CA ARG A 648 4.03 15.38 17.11
C ARG A 648 3.46 16.76 17.41
N LEU A 649 3.19 17.01 18.68
CA LEU A 649 3.19 18.35 19.27
C LEU A 649 4.19 18.33 20.43
N GLY A 650 5.34 18.97 20.24
CA GLY A 650 6.08 19.57 21.35
C GLY A 650 5.60 21.02 21.49
N GLY A 651 5.48 21.51 22.73
CA GLY A 651 5.06 22.90 22.96
C GLY A 651 6.04 23.91 22.36
N PRO A 652 5.58 25.12 21.96
CA PRO A 652 6.46 26.12 21.35
C PRO A 652 7.47 26.66 22.37
N SER A 653 8.75 26.43 22.13
CA SER A 653 9.84 27.18 22.77
C SER A 653 9.81 28.62 22.27
N THR A 654 9.48 29.56 23.14
CA THR A 654 9.36 30.99 22.81
C THR A 654 10.69 31.62 22.40
N PRO A 655 10.80 32.27 21.22
CA PRO A 655 11.88 33.21 20.94
C PRO A 655 11.67 34.49 21.76
N SER A 656 12.67 34.92 22.51
CA SER A 656 12.64 36.20 23.22
C SER A 656 12.90 37.36 22.26
N ALA A 657 12.02 38.37 22.31
CA ALA A 657 12.15 39.63 21.57
C ALA A 657 11.76 40.80 22.52
N PRO A 658 12.36 42.01 22.35
CA PRO A 658 12.30 43.06 23.37
C PRO A 658 10.96 43.79 23.43
N SER A 659 10.63 44.30 24.62
CA SER A 659 9.41 45.09 24.88
C SER A 659 9.59 46.58 24.55
N PRO A 660 8.62 47.21 23.87
CA PRO A 660 8.36 48.63 23.97
C PRO A 660 7.07 48.93 24.78
N ARG A 661 7.14 50.04 25.49
CA ARG A 661 6.21 50.53 26.52
C ARG A 661 4.83 50.93 25.97
N GLY A 662 3.77 50.50 26.68
CA GLY A 662 2.72 51.38 27.22
C GLY A 662 1.66 52.01 26.29
N ALA A 663 0.41 51.51 26.39
CA ALA A 663 -0.81 52.33 26.41
C ALA A 663 -2.01 51.52 26.98
N ARG A 664 -2.97 52.19 27.63
CA ARG A 664 -4.35 51.71 27.94
C ARG A 664 -5.32 52.81 27.48
N PRO A 665 -6.53 52.47 27.00
CA PRO A 665 -7.72 52.39 27.88
C PRO A 665 -8.38 50.97 27.80
N ALA A 666 -9.22 50.47 28.72
CA ALA A 666 -10.57 50.91 29.13
C ALA A 666 -11.57 50.98 27.93
N CYS A 667 -12.78 50.43 27.95
CA CYS A 667 -13.54 49.63 28.93
C CYS A 667 -14.53 48.72 28.13
N ALA A 668 -15.48 47.90 28.63
CA ALA A 668 -16.06 47.69 29.97
C ALA A 668 -16.57 46.23 30.11
N THR A 669 -17.29 45.92 31.20
CA THR A 669 -17.80 44.58 31.55
C THR A 669 -19.33 44.48 31.57
N ARG A 670 -19.91 43.34 31.18
CA ARG A 670 -21.25 42.89 31.64
C ARG A 670 -21.26 41.38 31.93
N ARG A 671 -21.96 40.98 33.01
CA ARG A 671 -22.16 39.60 33.50
C ARG A 671 -23.65 39.26 33.45
N TRP A 672 -24.02 38.12 32.85
CA TRP A 672 -25.24 37.36 33.14
C TRP A 672 -24.84 35.86 32.99
N ALA A 673 -24.84 35.02 34.03
CA ALA A 673 -25.92 34.53 34.90
C ALA A 673 -26.63 33.28 34.33
N ARG A 674 -26.58 32.17 35.09
CA ARG A 674 -27.28 30.90 34.83
C ARG A 674 -28.70 30.94 35.43
N PRO A 675 -29.61 30.10 34.92
CA PRO A 675 -30.48 29.30 35.80
C PRO A 675 -30.24 27.78 35.63
N ALA A 676 -30.99 26.96 36.38
CA ALA A 676 -30.70 25.55 36.63
C ALA A 676 -31.74 24.56 36.04
N CYS A 677 -31.46 23.26 36.21
CA CYS A 677 -32.31 22.12 35.85
C CYS A 677 -33.57 22.02 36.75
N PRO A 678 -34.60 21.26 36.34
CA PRO A 678 -34.85 20.04 37.10
C PRO A 678 -35.13 18.79 36.24
N ARG A 679 -34.78 17.62 36.80
CA ARG A 679 -35.16 16.29 36.29
C ARG A 679 -36.60 15.96 36.71
N ARG A 680 -37.31 15.12 35.94
CA ARG A 680 -38.29 14.17 36.49
C ARG A 680 -38.24 12.81 35.80
N THR A 681 -38.47 11.77 36.57
CA THR A 681 -38.47 10.33 36.21
C THR A 681 -39.88 9.81 36.00
N TRP A 682 -40.06 8.74 35.22
CA TRP A 682 -41.16 7.77 35.43
C TRP A 682 -40.76 6.35 34.98
N ARG A 683 -41.47 5.33 35.49
CA ARG A 683 -41.12 3.91 35.33
C ARG A 683 -42.39 3.04 35.18
N ARG A 684 -42.40 2.15 34.17
CA ARG A 684 -43.17 0.87 34.05
C ARG A 684 -44.73 0.86 33.98
N SER A 685 -45.22 0.31 32.86
CA SER A 685 -46.16 -0.84 32.78
C SER A 685 -47.68 -0.63 33.03
N PRO A 686 -48.58 -1.57 32.60
CA PRO A 686 -48.59 -2.41 31.38
C PRO A 686 -50.00 -2.56 30.71
N SER A 687 -50.13 -3.48 29.72
CA SER A 687 -51.37 -4.02 29.08
C SER A 687 -51.99 -3.18 27.94
N ALA A 688 -52.81 -3.69 27.00
CA ALA A 688 -53.40 -5.03 26.82
C ALA A 688 -53.71 -5.46 25.34
N ARG A 689 -53.64 -6.78 25.08
CA ARG A 689 -54.48 -7.64 24.19
C ARG A 689 -54.77 -7.34 22.68
N ARG A 690 -54.17 -8.20 21.83
CA ARG A 690 -54.79 -9.12 20.81
C ARG A 690 -55.72 -8.61 19.66
N ARG A 691 -55.28 -8.87 18.42
CA ARG A 691 -55.92 -9.51 17.21
C ARG A 691 -55.04 -9.12 15.99
N ARG A 692 -54.45 -9.96 15.12
CA ARG A 692 -54.69 -11.28 14.49
C ARG A 692 -55.63 -11.21 13.25
N TRP A 693 -55.18 -11.82 12.15
CA TRP A 693 -55.72 -11.81 10.77
C TRP A 693 -55.48 -10.49 9.99
N GLY A 694 -55.21 -10.50 8.67
CA GLY A 694 -54.79 -11.62 7.82
C GLY A 694 -55.05 -11.45 6.31
N GLY A 695 -54.04 -11.72 5.47
CA GLY A 695 -54.17 -11.86 4.00
C GLY A 695 -54.39 -10.55 3.23
N GLY A 696 -54.51 -10.64 1.89
CA GLY A 696 -54.98 -9.53 1.04
C GLY A 696 -54.04 -9.11 -0.10
N SER A 697 -54.12 -9.84 -1.19
CA SER A 697 -53.57 -9.56 -2.54
C SER A 697 -53.64 -8.11 -3.06
N ALA A 698 -52.68 -7.79 -3.93
CA ALA A 698 -52.63 -6.63 -4.82
C ALA A 698 -53.91 -6.38 -5.64
N CYS A 699 -54.09 -5.13 -6.11
CA CYS A 699 -54.14 -4.89 -7.56
C CYS A 699 -53.95 -3.41 -7.99
N THR A 700 -53.67 -3.29 -9.29
CA THR A 700 -53.31 -2.17 -10.17
C THR A 700 -54.17 -0.89 -10.23
N ALA A 701 -53.54 0.17 -10.76
CA ALA A 701 -54.06 1.16 -11.74
C ALA A 701 -54.66 2.54 -11.31
N ALA A 702 -53.81 3.57 -11.49
CA ALA A 702 -53.97 4.66 -12.50
C ALA A 702 -54.74 5.99 -12.21
N THR A 703 -54.30 7.02 -12.97
CA THR A 703 -54.95 8.30 -13.35
C THR A 703 -55.32 9.36 -12.30
N GLY A 704 -54.68 10.54 -12.37
CA GLY A 704 -55.11 11.81 -11.75
C GLY A 704 -54.07 12.95 -11.95
N PRO A 705 -54.44 14.24 -12.18
CA PRO A 705 -53.70 15.02 -13.19
C PRO A 705 -53.12 16.42 -12.81
N ARG A 706 -52.10 16.81 -13.59
CA ARG A 706 -51.71 18.17 -14.07
C ARG A 706 -51.77 19.41 -13.15
N SER A 707 -50.61 20.04 -12.92
CA SER A 707 -50.36 21.52 -12.98
C SER A 707 -48.89 21.85 -12.62
N SER A 708 -48.29 23.01 -12.92
CA SER A 708 -48.29 23.79 -14.18
C SER A 708 -47.21 24.92 -14.16
N TRP A 709 -46.28 24.91 -15.13
CA TRP A 709 -45.48 26.09 -15.62
C TRP A 709 -44.46 26.75 -14.64
N PRO A 710 -43.53 27.63 -15.10
CA PRO A 710 -42.92 27.78 -16.43
C PRO A 710 -41.36 27.73 -16.41
N ALA A 711 -40.72 27.82 -17.60
CA ALA A 711 -39.27 28.04 -17.77
C ALA A 711 -38.99 29.33 -18.56
N GLY A 712 -37.88 30.04 -18.25
CA GLY A 712 -37.63 31.40 -18.75
C GLY A 712 -36.16 31.80 -18.97
N ARG A 713 -35.59 31.39 -20.12
CA ARG A 713 -34.55 32.07 -20.95
C ARG A 713 -33.30 32.69 -20.29
N SER A 714 -32.13 32.07 -20.53
CA SER A 714 -31.01 32.66 -21.30
C SER A 714 -29.97 31.55 -21.61
N SER A 715 -29.40 31.31 -22.80
CA SER A 715 -29.01 32.09 -24.01
C SER A 715 -27.74 32.93 -23.86
N TRP A 716 -26.71 32.82 -24.70
CA TRP A 716 -26.29 31.82 -25.72
C TRP A 716 -24.81 32.14 -26.04
N TRP A 717 -24.05 31.22 -26.67
CA TRP A 717 -22.95 31.46 -27.66
C TRP A 717 -21.96 30.30 -27.70
N THR A 718 -22.08 29.45 -28.74
CA THR A 718 -21.06 28.46 -29.16
C THR A 718 -21.16 28.28 -30.66
N THR A 719 -20.06 28.41 -31.41
CA THR A 719 -20.05 28.41 -32.88
C THR A 719 -19.09 27.38 -33.48
N GLY A 720 -19.64 26.47 -34.28
CA GLY A 720 -18.90 25.59 -35.21
C GLY A 720 -18.16 24.41 -34.57
N SER A 721 -17.96 23.26 -35.24
CA SER A 721 -18.56 22.77 -36.50
C SER A 721 -18.53 21.23 -36.50
N ARG A 722 -19.53 20.58 -37.12
CA ARG A 722 -19.54 19.11 -37.35
C ARG A 722 -19.21 18.80 -38.81
N PRO A 723 -18.36 17.80 -39.13
CA PRO A 723 -18.27 17.23 -40.47
C PRO A 723 -19.45 16.31 -40.76
N GLY A 724 -19.89 16.25 -42.03
CA GLY A 724 -20.91 15.32 -42.52
C GLY A 724 -20.31 14.16 -43.35
N PRO A 725 -21.11 13.11 -43.66
CA PRO A 725 -20.65 11.96 -44.42
C PRO A 725 -20.58 12.23 -45.94
N PRO A 726 -19.69 11.55 -46.69
CA PRO A 726 -19.54 11.75 -48.13
C PRO A 726 -20.67 11.10 -48.94
N ARG A 727 -21.08 11.77 -50.03
CA ARG A 727 -21.88 11.17 -51.11
C ARG A 727 -20.99 10.87 -52.31
N ALA A 728 -21.10 9.67 -52.87
CA ALA A 728 -20.52 9.32 -54.18
C ALA A 728 -21.63 8.95 -55.18
N ARG A 729 -21.44 9.37 -56.43
CA ARG A 729 -22.43 9.44 -57.51
C ARG A 729 -23.06 8.09 -57.90
N ARG A 730 -24.33 8.11 -58.32
CA ARG A 730 -24.88 7.13 -59.27
C ARG A 730 -24.50 7.55 -60.69
N LEU A 731 -24.01 6.59 -61.48
CA LEU A 731 -24.26 6.48 -62.93
C LEU A 731 -25.13 5.23 -63.14
N GLY A 732 -25.67 4.97 -64.34
CA GLY A 732 -26.61 3.85 -64.46
C GLY A 732 -26.99 3.38 -65.87
N ARG A 733 -28.05 2.56 -65.89
CA ARG A 733 -28.65 1.81 -67.01
C ARG A 733 -27.97 0.48 -67.42
N ARG A 734 -28.83 -0.42 -67.91
CA ARG A 734 -28.61 -1.76 -68.50
C ARG A 734 -28.13 -2.86 -67.53
N ALA A 735 -28.41 -4.15 -67.74
CA ALA A 735 -29.58 -4.88 -68.28
C ALA A 735 -29.30 -6.41 -68.20
N SER A 736 -30.35 -7.24 -68.35
CA SER A 736 -30.32 -8.63 -68.90
C SER A 736 -29.33 -9.69 -68.35
N ALA A 737 -29.89 -10.60 -67.54
CA ALA A 737 -29.95 -12.07 -67.73
C ALA A 737 -28.69 -12.99 -67.81
N GLY A 738 -28.75 -14.09 -67.04
CA GLY A 738 -27.89 -15.30 -67.08
C GLY A 738 -27.78 -15.92 -65.68
N ARG A 739 -28.41 -17.06 -65.31
CA ARG A 739 -28.08 -18.48 -65.64
C ARG A 739 -26.59 -18.80 -65.37
N ARG A 740 -26.17 -19.76 -64.53
CA ARG A 740 -26.77 -20.95 -63.84
C ARG A 740 -26.10 -21.10 -62.45
N GLY A 741 -26.45 -21.97 -61.48
CA GLY A 741 -27.50 -22.99 -61.29
C GLY A 741 -27.11 -23.97 -60.13
N SER A 742 -28.04 -24.77 -59.58
CA SER A 742 -27.84 -25.94 -58.65
C SER A 742 -27.02 -25.72 -57.34
N SER A 743 -27.64 -25.71 -56.15
CA SER A 743 -27.89 -26.86 -55.23
C SER A 743 -26.60 -27.45 -54.58
N TRP A 744 -26.56 -27.90 -53.31
CA TRP A 744 -27.56 -28.61 -52.48
C TRP A 744 -27.80 -28.00 -51.08
N ARG A 745 -28.69 -28.62 -50.29
CA ARG A 745 -29.11 -28.17 -48.95
C ARG A 745 -29.53 -29.35 -48.07
N ARG A 746 -29.28 -29.27 -46.76
CA ARG A 746 -29.77 -30.17 -45.68
C ARG A 746 -29.11 -31.57 -45.65
N ARG A 747 -29.12 -32.28 -44.52
CA ARG A 747 -29.67 -31.92 -43.19
C ARG A 747 -28.59 -31.52 -42.21
#